data_AF-A0AAN9MIK3-F1
#
_entry.id   AF-A0AAN9MIK3-F1
#
_cell.length_a   1.000
_cell.length_b   1.000
_cell.length_c   1.000
_cell.angle_alpha   90.00
_cell.angle_beta   90.00
_cell.angle_gamma   90.00
#
_symmetry.space_group_name_H-M   'P 1'
#
loop_
_entity.id
_entity.type
_entity.pdbx_description
1 polymer ?
#
loop_
_entity_poly.entity_id
_entity_poly.type
_entity_poly.pdbx_seq_one_letter_code
_entity_poly.pdbx_strand_id
1 'polypeptide(L)'
;MAEWKNLRVLGKGSYAVVYLARVILPKEHHWRVAAVKTSNSYSYSFDSLQKEKRILELFKGCKEILQYYFYQYSVEESSLIYNLFMEFAPFGSLGDLIRKEALPEKEVIIYTHMLLKGLCCIHKEGVVHCDLKPDNILLFPSSDAHAKYQLKIADFGLSKTREETNADIGKIRFRGTPFYMSPESVVGLMEASLDVWSLGCIVIEMITGFPAWCNIQNQKELMWKLGFLQEAPKIPNDLNWDCKNFLNKCFVKDPKERWTAKMLLDHPFIQKEYPTSSTFNPSSFFSYDIVSFRQIESSSGFLFRHRHQDHLRTLLSLFCFIFSRFLYDFLGKILEFLRLFAQRSLSDSDSDFASRIARVFWFFFPMEEKNVCASESAVDGSRDVWSSEPSLASSADHLVVMVNGILGRTTDWKYAAEQFVKELPDKVFVHCSERNVSMLTLDGVDVMGERLAEEVLEVIRSKPNMRRISFVAHSVGGLVARYAIGRLYRPPENGSMKDSCNEESKEGSVGTIGGLEAMNFIAVATPHLGSRGNKQVPFLFGVPAFEKVASCVIHFIFRRTGRHLFLTDDDEGKPPLLKRMIEDCGDLYFMSALHSFKRRFAYSNVDYDHIVGWRTSSIRRQSELANWKDTVNEKYTHVVYEEHCKACSDAEQYDILEDNNSDKIEEELVTGLSRVSWEKVDVSFRNSKNRFASHTIIQVKDQITQIEGADVIQHMIDHFLL
;
A
#
# COMPACT_ATOMS: atom_id res chain seq x y z
N MET A 1 13.44 -49.31 -11.28
CA MET A 1 12.58 -48.15 -10.95
C MET A 1 11.45 -48.64 -10.06
N ALA A 2 10.88 -47.79 -9.20
CA ALA A 2 9.75 -48.21 -8.39
C ALA A 2 8.54 -48.40 -9.31
N GLU A 3 7.81 -49.50 -9.14
CA GLU A 3 6.54 -49.71 -9.82
C GLU A 3 5.45 -49.05 -8.99
N TRP A 4 4.57 -48.27 -9.62
CA TRP A 4 3.47 -47.65 -8.90
C TRP A 4 2.17 -47.67 -9.71
N LYS A 5 1.06 -47.73 -8.99
CA LYS A 5 -0.29 -47.68 -9.53
C LYS A 5 -1.07 -46.57 -8.85
N ASN A 6 -1.58 -45.64 -9.64
CA ASN A 6 -2.53 -44.63 -9.19
C ASN A 6 -3.82 -45.31 -8.66
N LEU A 7 -4.26 -44.93 -7.47
CA LEU A 7 -5.49 -45.42 -6.86
C LEU A 7 -6.61 -44.37 -6.94
N ARG A 8 -6.33 -43.11 -6.59
CA ARG A 8 -7.28 -41.98 -6.68
C ARG A 8 -6.58 -40.63 -6.59
N VAL A 9 -7.26 -39.57 -7.04
CA VAL A 9 -6.84 -38.18 -6.80
C VAL A 9 -7.10 -37.83 -5.32
N LEU A 10 -6.10 -37.23 -4.68
CA LEU A 10 -6.19 -36.66 -3.33
C LEU A 10 -6.46 -35.16 -3.35
N GLY A 11 -5.87 -34.45 -4.32
CA GLY A 11 -6.05 -33.01 -4.48
C GLY A 11 -5.58 -32.53 -5.85
N LYS A 12 -6.17 -31.43 -6.32
CA LYS A 12 -5.79 -30.76 -7.57
C LYS A 12 -5.62 -29.27 -7.30
N GLY A 13 -4.38 -28.80 -7.41
CA GLY A 13 -4.04 -27.37 -7.31
C GLY A 13 -3.83 -26.74 -8.69
N SER A 14 -3.52 -25.44 -8.71
CA SER A 14 -3.19 -24.70 -9.94
C SER A 14 -1.94 -25.21 -10.66
N TYR A 15 -1.06 -25.93 -9.94
CA TYR A 15 0.28 -26.29 -10.40
C TYR A 15 0.57 -27.80 -10.40
N ALA A 16 -0.18 -28.60 -9.66
CA ALA A 16 0.05 -30.05 -9.59
C ALA A 16 -1.22 -30.82 -9.23
N VAL A 17 -1.24 -32.09 -9.61
CA VAL A 17 -2.21 -33.07 -9.12
C VAL A 17 -1.50 -34.00 -8.15
N VAL A 18 -2.16 -34.30 -7.03
CA VAL A 18 -1.67 -35.24 -6.02
C VAL A 18 -2.52 -36.49 -6.07
N TYR A 19 -1.88 -37.65 -6.22
CA TYR A 19 -2.53 -38.95 -6.26
C TYR A 19 -2.17 -39.77 -5.03
N LEU A 20 -3.10 -40.60 -4.58
CA LEU A 20 -2.80 -41.74 -3.74
C LEU A 20 -2.31 -42.86 -4.64
N ALA A 21 -1.13 -43.40 -4.36
CA ALA A 21 -0.55 -44.48 -5.13
C ALA A 21 -0.20 -45.68 -4.25
N ARG A 22 -0.31 -46.86 -4.85
CA ARG A 22 0.36 -48.07 -4.39
C ARG A 22 1.75 -48.11 -5.03
N VAL A 23 2.80 -48.30 -4.24
CA VAL A 23 4.20 -48.29 -4.67
C VAL A 23 4.88 -49.59 -4.27
N ILE A 24 5.64 -50.19 -5.19
CA ILE A 24 6.50 -51.36 -4.97
C ILE A 24 7.94 -50.91 -5.25
N LEU A 25 8.79 -50.97 -4.23
CA LEU A 25 10.20 -50.59 -4.36
C LEU A 25 11.01 -51.75 -4.97
N PRO A 26 12.08 -51.49 -5.75
CA PRO A 26 12.83 -52.53 -6.48
C PRO A 26 13.45 -53.66 -5.63
N LYS A 27 13.46 -53.52 -4.31
CA LYS A 27 14.04 -54.48 -3.35
C LYS A 27 13.03 -54.96 -2.30
N GLU A 28 11.75 -54.58 -2.44
CA GLU A 28 10.68 -54.93 -1.49
C GLU A 28 9.60 -55.74 -2.22
N HIS A 29 9.17 -56.86 -1.61
CA HIS A 29 8.06 -57.67 -2.14
C HIS A 29 6.69 -57.18 -1.68
N HIS A 30 6.64 -56.20 -0.77
CA HIS A 30 5.40 -55.63 -0.24
C HIS A 30 5.14 -54.26 -0.84
N TRP A 31 3.88 -53.97 -1.12
CA TRP A 31 3.46 -52.66 -1.58
C TRP A 31 3.25 -51.71 -0.40
N ARG A 32 3.50 -50.42 -0.63
CA ARG A 32 3.28 -49.32 0.32
C ARG A 32 2.35 -48.28 -0.30
N VAL A 33 1.75 -47.44 0.53
CA VAL A 33 0.97 -46.28 0.08
C VAL A 33 1.81 -45.01 0.16
N ALA A 34 1.70 -44.17 -0.87
CA ALA A 34 2.37 -42.88 -0.94
C ALA A 34 1.45 -41.84 -1.58
N ALA A 35 1.67 -40.57 -1.24
CA ALA A 35 1.15 -39.45 -2.01
C ALA A 35 2.13 -39.15 -3.15
N VAL A 36 1.62 -38.97 -4.36
CA VAL A 36 2.43 -38.70 -5.56
C VAL A 36 1.99 -37.38 -6.15
N LYS A 37 2.82 -36.35 -6.01
CA LYS A 37 2.59 -35.04 -6.61
C LYS A 37 3.24 -35.03 -8.00
N THR A 38 2.45 -34.73 -9.03
CA THR A 38 2.86 -34.87 -10.42
C THR A 38 2.78 -33.55 -11.18
N SER A 39 3.77 -33.26 -12.01
CA SER A 39 3.78 -32.11 -12.92
C SER A 39 4.38 -32.48 -14.28
N ASN A 40 3.84 -31.90 -15.37
CA ASN A 40 4.42 -32.07 -16.71
C ASN A 40 5.77 -31.33 -16.79
N SER A 41 6.81 -31.93 -17.35
CA SER A 41 8.15 -31.36 -17.45
C SER A 41 8.22 -30.07 -18.26
N TYR A 42 7.28 -29.84 -19.18
CA TYR A 42 7.20 -28.63 -19.99
C TYR A 42 6.37 -27.51 -19.35
N SER A 43 5.81 -27.76 -18.16
CA SER A 43 5.01 -26.77 -17.44
C SER A 43 5.88 -25.97 -16.46
N TYR A 44 5.56 -24.69 -16.28
CA TYR A 44 6.20 -23.82 -15.27
C TYR A 44 6.13 -24.38 -13.84
N SER A 45 5.21 -25.30 -13.56
CA SER A 45 5.07 -25.97 -12.26
C SER A 45 6.10 -27.07 -12.01
N PHE A 46 6.86 -27.49 -13.03
CA PHE A 46 7.96 -28.44 -12.87
C PHE A 46 9.06 -27.89 -11.96
N ASP A 47 9.49 -26.64 -12.18
CA ASP A 47 10.54 -26.00 -11.37
C ASP A 47 10.10 -25.84 -9.92
N SER A 48 8.83 -25.51 -9.69
CA SER A 48 8.22 -25.41 -8.36
C SER A 48 8.27 -26.74 -7.61
N LEU A 49 7.91 -27.84 -8.29
CA LEU A 49 7.90 -29.17 -7.69
C LEU A 49 9.33 -29.72 -7.46
N GLN A 50 10.28 -29.42 -8.34
CA GLN A 50 11.69 -29.71 -8.10
C GLN A 50 12.26 -28.92 -6.93
N LYS A 51 11.87 -27.65 -6.78
CA LYS A 51 12.26 -26.82 -5.63
C LYS A 51 11.68 -27.38 -4.34
N GLU A 52 10.39 -27.71 -4.33
CA GLU A 52 9.72 -28.36 -3.20
C GLU A 52 10.48 -29.63 -2.78
N LYS A 53 10.84 -30.51 -3.74
CA LYS A 53 11.68 -31.68 -3.45
C LYS A 53 12.98 -31.29 -2.74
N ARG A 54 13.73 -30.31 -3.25
CA ARG A 54 15.02 -29.88 -2.66
C ARG A 54 14.85 -29.38 -1.23
N ILE A 55 13.81 -28.59 -0.97
CA ILE A 55 13.50 -28.05 0.36
C ILE A 55 13.14 -29.20 1.32
N LEU A 56 12.30 -30.14 0.89
CA LEU A 56 11.94 -31.31 1.69
C LEU A 56 13.16 -32.20 2.04
N GLU A 57 14.25 -32.17 1.27
CA GLU A 57 15.48 -32.89 1.63
C GLU A 57 16.22 -32.30 2.82
N LEU A 58 16.10 -30.98 3.04
CA LEU A 58 16.69 -30.30 4.20
C LEU A 58 16.05 -30.77 5.51
N PHE A 59 14.80 -31.22 5.46
CA PHE A 59 13.98 -31.53 6.62
C PHE A 59 13.74 -33.03 6.82
N LYS A 60 14.62 -33.88 6.28
CA LYS A 60 14.56 -35.33 6.52
C LYS A 60 14.62 -35.63 8.02
N GLY A 61 13.64 -36.37 8.53
CA GLY A 61 13.52 -36.74 9.93
C GLY A 61 12.88 -35.70 10.84
N CYS A 62 12.55 -34.49 10.34
CA CYS A 62 11.78 -33.52 11.11
C CYS A 62 10.33 -33.99 11.24
N LYS A 63 9.86 -34.20 12.49
CA LYS A 63 8.53 -34.80 12.74
C LYS A 63 7.38 -33.90 12.31
N GLU A 64 7.59 -32.58 12.35
CA GLU A 64 6.62 -31.53 12.07
C GLU A 64 6.58 -31.12 10.57
N ILE A 65 7.36 -31.76 9.70
CA ILE A 65 7.44 -31.44 8.27
C ILE A 65 7.18 -32.71 7.46
N LEU A 66 6.43 -32.59 6.36
CA LEU A 66 6.12 -33.71 5.46
C LEU A 66 7.41 -34.35 4.92
N GLN A 67 7.49 -35.68 4.89
CA GLN A 67 8.66 -36.37 4.38
C GLN A 67 8.46 -36.80 2.92
N TYR A 68 9.46 -36.50 2.08
CA TYR A 68 9.56 -37.09 0.75
C TYR A 68 10.34 -38.41 0.80
N TYR A 69 10.02 -39.33 -0.11
CA TYR A 69 10.70 -40.62 -0.22
C TYR A 69 11.70 -40.64 -1.39
N PHE A 70 11.21 -40.41 -2.60
CA PHE A 70 11.99 -40.43 -3.84
C PHE A 70 11.25 -39.68 -4.96
N TYR A 71 11.86 -39.56 -6.12
CA TYR A 71 11.24 -39.01 -7.33
C TYR A 71 11.51 -39.91 -8.53
N GLN A 72 10.62 -39.86 -9.53
CA GLN A 72 10.78 -40.61 -10.77
C GLN A 72 10.15 -39.85 -11.95
N TYR A 73 10.73 -40.02 -13.14
CA TYR A 73 10.11 -39.57 -14.37
C TYR A 73 9.26 -40.69 -14.99
N SER A 74 8.07 -40.35 -15.48
CA SER A 74 7.25 -41.22 -16.33
C SER A 74 6.99 -40.54 -17.67
N VAL A 75 6.58 -41.32 -18.67
CA VAL A 75 6.16 -40.79 -19.97
C VAL A 75 4.68 -41.10 -20.13
N GLU A 76 3.87 -40.05 -20.31
CA GLU A 76 2.42 -40.13 -20.56
C GLU A 76 2.10 -39.29 -21.79
N GLU A 77 1.41 -39.88 -22.78
CA GLU A 77 0.96 -39.17 -23.99
C GLU A 77 2.05 -38.30 -24.66
N SER A 78 3.27 -38.85 -24.77
CA SER A 78 4.45 -38.16 -25.33
C SER A 78 4.96 -36.96 -24.51
N SER A 79 4.48 -36.77 -23.28
CA SER A 79 4.98 -35.80 -22.31
C SER A 79 5.79 -36.49 -21.21
N LEU A 80 6.91 -35.90 -20.82
CA LEU A 80 7.69 -36.34 -19.67
C LEU A 80 7.05 -35.77 -18.39
N ILE A 81 6.74 -36.62 -17.43
CA ILE A 81 6.06 -36.26 -16.19
C ILE A 81 7.00 -36.46 -15.02
N TYR A 82 7.11 -35.46 -14.15
CA TYR A 82 7.85 -35.53 -12.90
C TYR A 82 6.95 -35.96 -11.76
N ASN A 83 7.31 -37.02 -11.07
CA ASN A 83 6.55 -37.58 -9.96
C ASN A 83 7.37 -37.52 -8.67
N LEU A 84 6.88 -36.78 -7.69
CA LEU A 84 7.45 -36.70 -6.34
C LEU A 84 6.65 -37.58 -5.38
N PHE A 85 7.28 -38.59 -4.80
CA PHE A 85 6.66 -39.53 -3.88
C PHE A 85 6.91 -39.11 -2.43
N MET A 86 5.84 -39.00 -1.65
CA MET A 86 5.84 -38.45 -0.30
C MET A 86 4.98 -39.29 0.65
N GLU A 87 5.11 -39.02 1.94
CA GLU A 87 4.21 -39.52 2.97
C GLU A 87 2.74 -39.23 2.60
N PHE A 88 1.90 -40.25 2.78
CA PHE A 88 0.45 -40.10 2.64
C PHE A 88 -0.17 -39.74 3.99
N ALA A 89 -0.90 -38.64 4.04
CA ALA A 89 -1.68 -38.22 5.21
C ALA A 89 -3.09 -38.82 5.16
N PRO A 90 -3.40 -39.88 5.93
CA PRO A 90 -4.67 -40.60 5.81
C PRO A 90 -5.87 -39.81 6.35
N PHE A 91 -5.64 -38.80 7.19
CA PHE A 91 -6.69 -38.03 7.86
C PHE A 91 -6.98 -36.67 7.21
N GLY A 92 -6.38 -36.39 6.05
CA GLY A 92 -6.58 -35.12 5.33
C GLY A 92 -5.74 -33.98 5.90
N SER A 93 -6.26 -32.76 5.78
CA SER A 93 -5.63 -31.52 6.23
C SER A 93 -6.27 -30.96 7.50
N LEU A 94 -5.58 -30.04 8.18
CA LEU A 94 -6.14 -29.25 9.28
C LEU A 94 -7.36 -28.45 8.80
N GLY A 95 -7.35 -27.96 7.56
CA GLY A 95 -8.51 -27.31 6.96
C GLY A 95 -9.75 -28.22 6.90
N ASP A 96 -9.57 -29.50 6.58
CA ASP A 96 -10.66 -30.49 6.60
C ASP A 96 -11.21 -30.76 8.00
N LEU A 97 -10.36 -30.61 9.02
CA LEU A 97 -10.75 -30.76 10.42
C LEU A 97 -11.54 -29.54 10.90
N ILE A 98 -11.03 -28.33 10.68
CA ILE A 98 -11.66 -27.08 11.11
C ILE A 98 -13.03 -26.87 10.42
N ARG A 99 -13.14 -27.24 9.14
CA ARG A 99 -14.42 -27.14 8.40
C ARG A 99 -15.55 -27.99 8.99
N LYS A 100 -15.22 -29.01 9.80
CA LYS A 100 -16.24 -29.83 10.49
C LYS A 100 -16.71 -29.14 11.76
N GLU A 101 -15.77 -28.67 12.56
CA GLU A 101 -16.04 -27.98 13.83
C GLU A 101 -14.82 -27.19 14.30
N ALA A 102 -15.07 -26.14 15.08
CA ALA A 102 -14.04 -25.43 15.82
C ALA A 102 -13.34 -26.36 16.82
N LEU A 103 -12.04 -26.15 17.03
CA LEU A 103 -11.24 -27.03 17.87
C LEU A 103 -11.29 -26.62 19.35
N PRO A 104 -11.30 -27.59 20.28
CA PRO A 104 -11.14 -27.31 21.70
C PRO A 104 -9.82 -26.59 21.99
N GLU A 105 -9.82 -25.67 22.96
CA GLU A 105 -8.64 -24.85 23.31
C GLU A 105 -7.37 -25.69 23.52
N LYS A 106 -7.49 -26.84 24.19
CA LYS A 106 -6.36 -27.76 24.40
C LYS A 106 -5.74 -28.24 23.08
N GLU A 107 -6.57 -28.61 22.10
CA GLU A 107 -6.08 -29.01 20.78
C GLU A 107 -5.45 -27.83 20.04
N VAL A 108 -6.03 -26.63 20.14
CA VAL A 108 -5.45 -25.40 19.57
C VAL A 108 -4.04 -25.17 20.10
N ILE A 109 -3.82 -25.28 21.41
CA ILE A 109 -2.50 -25.07 22.04
C ILE A 109 -1.49 -26.11 21.53
N ILE A 110 -1.87 -27.39 21.56
CA ILE A 110 -1.02 -28.51 21.14
C ILE A 110 -0.62 -28.39 19.66
N TYR A 111 -1.59 -28.13 18.79
CA TYR A 111 -1.36 -27.97 17.37
C TYR A 111 -0.55 -26.71 17.05
N THR A 112 -0.81 -25.59 17.75
CA THR A 112 0.01 -24.37 17.60
C THR A 112 1.46 -24.63 17.99
N HIS A 113 1.70 -25.38 19.07
CA HIS A 113 3.06 -25.78 19.48
C HIS A 113 3.77 -26.62 18.41
N MET A 114 3.08 -27.60 17.80
CA MET A 114 3.64 -28.39 16.68
C MET A 114 3.97 -27.51 15.47
N LEU A 115 3.10 -26.57 15.11
CA LEU A 115 3.34 -25.66 13.99
C LEU A 115 4.52 -24.72 14.27
N LEU A 116 4.63 -24.19 15.48
CA LEU A 116 5.77 -23.36 15.89
C LEU A 116 7.09 -24.13 15.82
N LYS A 117 7.11 -25.40 16.26
CA LYS A 117 8.28 -26.29 16.10
C LYS A 117 8.66 -26.48 14.64
N GLY A 118 7.69 -26.75 13.77
CA GLY A 118 7.90 -26.85 12.33
C GLY A 118 8.46 -25.56 11.73
N LEU A 119 7.89 -24.39 12.08
CA LEU A 119 8.39 -23.09 11.63
C LEU A 119 9.80 -22.79 12.14
N CYS A 120 10.13 -23.16 13.38
CA CYS A 120 11.51 -23.03 13.89
C CYS A 120 12.50 -23.85 13.05
N CYS A 121 12.14 -25.08 12.65
CA CYS A 121 12.97 -25.88 11.75
C CYS A 121 13.13 -25.19 10.39
N ILE A 122 12.03 -24.72 9.79
CA ILE A 122 12.01 -24.07 8.48
C ILE A 122 12.87 -22.79 8.47
N HIS A 123 12.64 -21.90 9.44
CA HIS A 123 13.31 -20.60 9.52
C HIS A 123 14.79 -20.73 9.87
N LYS A 124 15.18 -21.75 10.64
CA LYS A 124 16.59 -22.01 10.99
C LYS A 124 17.44 -22.35 9.76
N GLU A 125 16.87 -23.07 8.79
CA GLU A 125 17.52 -23.36 7.51
C GLU A 125 17.44 -22.19 6.51
N GLY A 126 16.92 -21.03 6.94
CA GLY A 126 16.79 -19.85 6.08
C GLY A 126 15.71 -19.99 5.00
N VAL A 127 14.74 -20.89 5.21
CA VAL A 127 13.57 -21.06 4.35
C VAL A 127 12.40 -20.26 4.94
N VAL A 128 11.58 -19.65 4.08
CA VAL A 128 10.29 -19.04 4.43
C VAL A 128 9.21 -19.80 3.66
N HIS A 129 8.13 -20.22 4.33
CA HIS A 129 7.12 -21.06 3.70
C HIS A 129 6.29 -20.30 2.65
N CYS A 130 5.88 -19.06 2.95
CA CYS A 130 5.15 -18.13 2.06
C CYS A 130 3.73 -18.55 1.62
N ASP A 131 3.20 -19.68 2.08
CA ASP A 131 1.82 -20.13 1.80
C ASP A 131 1.30 -21.00 2.95
N LEU A 132 1.59 -20.59 4.19
CA LEU A 132 1.12 -21.31 5.36
C LEU A 132 -0.40 -21.09 5.50
N LYS A 133 -1.16 -22.18 5.47
CA LYS A 133 -2.63 -22.20 5.62
C LYS A 133 -3.09 -23.58 6.11
N PRO A 134 -4.32 -23.72 6.62
CA PRO A 134 -4.83 -25.00 7.14
C PRO A 134 -4.79 -26.15 6.13
N ASP A 135 -5.04 -25.88 4.85
CA ASP A 135 -5.00 -26.93 3.80
C ASP A 135 -3.58 -27.46 3.51
N ASN A 136 -2.54 -26.71 3.90
CA ASN A 136 -1.13 -27.09 3.76
C ASN A 136 -0.56 -27.73 5.04
N ILE A 137 -1.40 -28.01 6.05
CA ILE A 137 -1.04 -28.69 7.29
C ILE A 137 -1.73 -30.05 7.28
N LEU A 138 -0.94 -31.13 7.21
CA LEU A 138 -1.45 -32.48 7.01
C LEU A 138 -1.51 -33.28 8.32
N LEU A 139 -2.51 -34.17 8.42
CA LEU A 139 -2.84 -34.93 9.63
C LEU A 139 -2.35 -36.38 9.54
N PHE A 140 -1.51 -36.78 10.51
CA PHE A 140 -0.95 -38.12 10.63
C PHE A 140 -1.35 -38.79 11.95
N PRO A 141 -1.23 -40.13 12.04
CA PRO A 141 -1.35 -40.82 13.33
C PRO A 141 -0.39 -40.22 14.35
N SER A 142 -0.91 -39.82 15.50
CA SER A 142 -0.09 -39.36 16.61
C SER A 142 0.47 -40.53 17.41
N SER A 143 1.70 -40.38 17.90
CA SER A 143 2.27 -41.24 18.96
C SER A 143 2.20 -40.59 20.34
N ASP A 144 1.81 -39.31 20.39
CA ASP A 144 1.59 -38.56 21.62
C ASP A 144 0.16 -38.82 22.11
N ALA A 145 0.01 -39.38 23.31
CA ALA A 145 -1.28 -39.67 23.93
C ALA A 145 -2.12 -38.40 24.19
N HIS A 146 -1.49 -37.22 24.20
CA HIS A 146 -2.16 -35.95 24.41
C HIS A 146 -2.65 -35.29 23.11
N ALA A 147 -2.21 -35.77 21.95
CA ALA A 147 -2.56 -35.21 20.65
C ALA A 147 -3.28 -36.25 19.79
N LYS A 148 -4.46 -35.90 19.25
CA LYS A 148 -5.22 -36.78 18.35
C LYS A 148 -4.47 -37.04 17.04
N TYR A 149 -3.81 -36.02 16.52
CA TYR A 149 -3.06 -36.07 15.27
C TYR A 149 -1.65 -35.49 15.44
N GLN A 150 -0.70 -36.06 14.72
CA GLN A 150 0.57 -35.40 14.45
C GLN A 150 0.38 -34.47 13.25
N LEU A 151 0.65 -33.18 13.43
CA LEU A 151 0.62 -32.21 12.35
C LEU A 151 1.96 -32.18 11.60
N LYS A 152 1.88 -32.09 10.27
CA LYS A 152 3.06 -31.88 9.41
C LYS A 152 2.80 -30.78 8.39
N ILE A 153 3.72 -29.81 8.31
CA ILE A 153 3.70 -28.74 7.31
C ILE A 153 4.08 -29.31 5.94
N ALA A 154 3.32 -28.96 4.91
CA ALA A 154 3.45 -29.46 3.55
C ALA A 154 3.33 -28.33 2.50
N ASP A 155 3.62 -28.66 1.24
CA ASP A 155 3.54 -27.78 0.07
C ASP A 155 4.53 -26.60 0.07
N PHE A 156 5.80 -26.93 -0.19
CA PHE A 156 6.88 -25.95 -0.29
C PHE A 156 7.07 -25.39 -1.72
N GLY A 157 6.10 -25.58 -2.61
CA GLY A 157 6.20 -25.11 -4.00
C GLY A 157 6.37 -23.59 -4.09
N LEU A 158 5.76 -22.84 -3.17
CA LEU A 158 5.85 -21.37 -3.12
C LEU A 158 6.93 -20.83 -2.18
N SER A 159 7.60 -21.69 -1.41
CA SER A 159 8.58 -21.29 -0.40
C SER A 159 9.78 -20.54 -0.98
N LYS A 160 10.44 -19.75 -0.15
CA LYS A 160 11.61 -18.96 -0.52
C LYS A 160 12.82 -19.45 0.25
N THR A 161 13.93 -19.75 -0.42
CA THR A 161 15.18 -20.14 0.25
C THR A 161 16.12 -18.95 0.46
N ARG A 162 17.20 -19.13 1.22
CA ARG A 162 18.23 -18.10 1.43
C ARG A 162 18.94 -17.71 0.14
N GLU A 163 19.16 -18.67 -0.76
CA GLU A 163 19.77 -18.45 -2.07
C GLU A 163 18.84 -17.61 -2.96
N GLU A 164 17.53 -17.88 -2.93
CA GLU A 164 16.51 -17.05 -3.59
C GLU A 164 16.36 -15.69 -2.90
N THR A 165 16.59 -15.58 -1.59
CA THR A 165 16.63 -14.29 -0.89
C THR A 165 17.73 -13.39 -1.43
N ASN A 166 18.86 -13.97 -1.80
CA ASN A 166 19.94 -13.25 -2.46
C ASN A 166 19.67 -13.08 -3.96
N ALA A 167 19.12 -14.07 -4.68
CA ALA A 167 18.94 -14.02 -6.14
C ALA A 167 17.69 -13.24 -6.62
N ASP A 168 16.60 -13.23 -5.83
CA ASP A 168 15.36 -12.47 -6.04
C ASP A 168 15.39 -11.10 -5.31
N ILE A 169 16.59 -10.57 -4.97
CA ILE A 169 16.70 -9.17 -4.55
C ILE A 169 16.16 -8.33 -5.69
N GLY A 170 14.95 -7.87 -5.45
CA GLY A 170 14.08 -7.30 -6.43
C GLY A 170 13.55 -8.31 -7.46
N LYS A 171 12.57 -9.12 -7.11
CA LYS A 171 11.61 -9.72 -8.06
C LYS A 171 10.33 -9.86 -7.26
N ILE A 172 9.43 -8.89 -7.36
CA ILE A 172 8.16 -8.92 -6.63
C ILE A 172 7.34 -10.08 -7.21
N ARG A 173 7.21 -11.15 -6.44
CA ARG A 173 6.34 -12.28 -6.74
C ARG A 173 5.27 -12.34 -5.66
N PHE A 174 4.03 -12.04 -6.01
CA PHE A 174 2.90 -12.37 -5.15
C PHE A 174 2.86 -13.90 -5.00
N ARG A 175 3.13 -14.42 -3.81
CA ARG A 175 2.99 -15.84 -3.49
C ARG A 175 2.16 -15.97 -2.21
N GLY A 176 1.37 -17.02 -2.16
CA GLY A 176 0.53 -17.34 -1.01
C GLY A 176 -0.94 -17.11 -1.24
N THR A 177 -1.74 -17.56 -0.28
CA THR A 177 -3.19 -17.44 -0.27
C THR A 177 -3.58 -16.13 0.44
N PRO A 178 -4.33 -15.21 -0.22
CA PRO A 178 -4.54 -13.84 0.26
C PRO A 178 -4.99 -13.70 1.72
N PHE A 179 -5.89 -14.58 2.18
CA PHE A 179 -6.45 -14.56 3.53
C PHE A 179 -5.44 -14.82 4.67
N TYR A 180 -4.23 -15.27 4.34
CA TYR A 180 -3.16 -15.53 5.32
C TYR A 180 -1.96 -14.59 5.14
N MET A 181 -2.06 -13.63 4.21
CA MET A 181 -0.99 -12.69 3.89
C MET A 181 -0.80 -11.65 4.99
N SER A 182 0.46 -11.33 5.27
CA SER A 182 0.87 -10.20 6.11
C SER A 182 0.95 -8.90 5.28
N PRO A 183 0.90 -7.71 5.91
CA PRO A 183 1.01 -6.43 5.21
C PRO A 183 2.26 -6.34 4.31
N GLU A 184 3.40 -6.79 4.81
CA GLU A 184 4.66 -6.74 4.07
C GLU A 184 4.70 -7.73 2.88
N SER A 185 3.95 -8.84 2.96
CA SER A 185 3.82 -9.79 1.85
C SER A 185 3.07 -9.21 0.65
N VAL A 186 2.13 -8.29 0.90
CA VAL A 186 1.38 -7.57 -0.15
C VAL A 186 2.30 -6.66 -0.96
N VAL A 187 3.38 -6.17 -0.37
CA VAL A 187 4.40 -5.35 -1.04
C VAL A 187 5.61 -6.16 -1.51
N GLY A 188 5.53 -7.50 -1.44
CA GLY A 188 6.54 -8.42 -1.96
C GLY A 188 7.71 -8.73 -1.01
N LEU A 189 7.65 -8.28 0.25
CA LEU A 189 8.62 -8.67 1.27
C LEU A 189 8.27 -10.07 1.79
N MET A 190 9.24 -10.97 1.70
CA MET A 190 9.08 -12.38 2.06
C MET A 190 10.16 -12.74 3.08
N GLU A 191 9.87 -12.38 4.33
CA GLU A 191 10.68 -12.67 5.50
C GLU A 191 10.00 -13.71 6.39
N ALA A 192 10.75 -14.34 7.30
CA ALA A 192 10.23 -15.38 8.21
C ALA A 192 9.04 -14.90 9.07
N SER A 193 8.97 -13.61 9.37
CA SER A 193 7.88 -12.96 10.10
C SER A 193 6.52 -13.07 9.38
N LEU A 194 6.51 -13.26 8.06
CA LEU A 194 5.28 -13.51 7.28
C LEU A 194 4.58 -14.79 7.75
N ASP A 195 5.34 -15.89 7.91
CA ASP A 195 4.75 -17.18 8.31
C ASP A 195 4.16 -17.11 9.73
N VAL A 196 4.69 -16.24 10.59
CA VAL A 196 4.15 -15.98 11.93
C VAL A 196 2.79 -15.28 11.86
N TRP A 197 2.62 -14.33 10.94
CA TRP A 197 1.32 -13.72 10.69
C TRP A 197 0.30 -14.75 10.20
N SER A 198 0.70 -15.58 9.22
CA SER A 198 -0.13 -16.66 8.71
C SER A 198 -0.53 -17.65 9.81
N LEU A 199 0.40 -17.98 10.72
CA LEU A 199 0.11 -18.80 11.90
C LEU A 199 -0.96 -18.14 12.79
N GLY A 200 -0.88 -16.83 13.03
CA GLY A 200 -1.89 -16.09 13.78
C GLY A 200 -3.29 -16.24 13.17
N CYS A 201 -3.40 -16.14 11.84
CA CYS A 201 -4.66 -16.39 11.13
C CYS A 201 -5.17 -17.82 11.34
N ILE A 202 -4.28 -18.82 11.27
CA ILE A 202 -4.63 -20.24 11.47
C ILE A 202 -5.11 -20.49 12.91
N VAL A 203 -4.51 -19.84 13.91
CA VAL A 203 -4.96 -19.97 15.32
C VAL A 203 -6.37 -19.42 15.51
N ILE A 204 -6.69 -18.25 14.93
CA ILE A 204 -8.06 -17.73 14.95
C ILE A 204 -9.02 -18.72 14.29
N GLU A 205 -8.64 -19.30 13.16
CA GLU A 205 -9.48 -20.24 12.42
C GLU A 205 -9.70 -21.55 13.16
N MET A 206 -8.66 -22.09 13.83
CA MET A 206 -8.82 -23.26 14.71
C MET A 206 -9.80 -22.99 15.86
N ILE A 207 -9.75 -21.81 16.47
CA ILE A 207 -10.59 -21.46 17.61
C ILE A 207 -12.04 -21.21 17.19
N THR A 208 -12.24 -20.53 16.07
CA THR A 208 -13.57 -20.03 15.68
C THR A 208 -14.30 -20.93 14.69
N GLY A 209 -13.57 -21.79 13.97
CA GLY A 209 -14.11 -22.52 12.82
C GLY A 209 -14.24 -21.68 11.54
N PHE A 210 -13.86 -20.40 11.58
CA PHE A 210 -14.02 -19.46 10.47
C PHE A 210 -12.69 -18.77 10.10
N PRO A 211 -12.48 -18.40 8.82
CA PRO A 211 -11.30 -17.64 8.42
C PRO A 211 -11.16 -16.34 9.22
N ALA A 212 -9.92 -15.96 9.53
CA ALA A 212 -9.63 -14.76 10.35
C ALA A 212 -10.19 -13.44 9.75
N TRP A 213 -10.39 -13.40 8.44
CA TRP A 213 -10.98 -12.29 7.68
C TRP A 213 -12.39 -12.61 7.18
N CYS A 214 -13.19 -13.35 7.95
CA CYS A 214 -14.53 -13.80 7.57
C CYS A 214 -15.51 -12.68 7.18
N ASN A 215 -15.29 -11.44 7.63
CA ASN A 215 -16.13 -10.28 7.31
C ASN A 215 -15.78 -9.59 5.99
N ILE A 216 -14.71 -10.01 5.30
CA ILE A 216 -14.27 -9.40 4.04
C ILE A 216 -14.88 -10.14 2.86
N GLN A 217 -15.56 -9.40 1.98
CA GLN A 217 -16.34 -9.99 0.90
C GLN A 217 -15.53 -10.26 -0.37
N ASN A 218 -14.39 -9.57 -0.56
CA ASN A 218 -13.58 -9.75 -1.76
C ASN A 218 -12.08 -9.57 -1.50
N GLN A 219 -11.26 -10.25 -2.31
CA GLN A 219 -9.79 -10.23 -2.20
C GLN A 219 -9.21 -8.82 -2.37
N LYS A 220 -9.84 -7.94 -3.16
CA LYS A 220 -9.32 -6.58 -3.38
C LYS A 220 -9.44 -5.73 -2.11
N GLU A 221 -10.55 -5.85 -1.40
CA GLU A 221 -10.78 -5.22 -0.09
C GLU A 221 -9.77 -5.69 0.94
N LEU A 222 -9.44 -7.00 0.95
CA LEU A 222 -8.40 -7.54 1.82
C LEU A 222 -7.03 -6.96 1.49
N MET A 223 -6.64 -6.95 0.22
CA MET A 223 -5.35 -6.41 -0.22
C MET A 223 -5.23 -4.91 0.08
N TRP A 224 -6.33 -4.17 -0.04
CA TRP A 224 -6.43 -2.76 0.36
C TRP A 224 -6.21 -2.56 1.87
N LYS A 225 -6.94 -3.32 2.70
CA LYS A 225 -6.82 -3.26 4.15
C LYS A 225 -5.41 -3.62 4.63
N LEU A 226 -4.80 -4.66 4.05
CA LEU A 226 -3.46 -5.10 4.41
C LEU A 226 -2.36 -4.17 3.89
N GLY A 227 -2.38 -3.83 2.60
CA GLY A 227 -1.28 -3.09 1.96
C GLY A 227 -1.32 -1.58 2.18
N PHE A 228 -2.52 -1.00 2.32
CA PHE A 228 -2.69 0.45 2.41
C PHE A 228 -3.06 0.92 3.82
N LEU A 229 -4.05 0.27 4.46
CA LEU A 229 -4.48 0.63 5.82
C LEU A 229 -3.66 -0.07 6.91
N GLN A 230 -2.85 -1.07 6.53
CA GLN A 230 -2.11 -1.95 7.44
C GLN A 230 -2.99 -2.47 8.59
N GLU A 231 -4.24 -2.83 8.30
CA GLU A 231 -5.15 -3.41 9.28
C GLU A 231 -4.79 -4.88 9.58
N ALA A 232 -5.04 -5.32 10.81
CA ALA A 232 -4.87 -6.70 11.24
C ALA A 232 -6.23 -7.41 11.38
N PRO A 233 -6.28 -8.77 11.34
CA PRO A 233 -7.51 -9.50 11.57
C PRO A 233 -8.09 -9.19 12.96
N LYS A 234 -9.41 -9.22 13.08
CA LYS A 234 -10.08 -8.96 14.36
C LYS A 234 -9.90 -10.16 15.30
N ILE A 235 -9.28 -9.93 16.45
CA ILE A 235 -9.17 -10.94 17.51
C ILE A 235 -10.51 -11.06 18.26
N PRO A 236 -11.06 -12.27 18.47
CA PRO A 236 -12.30 -12.45 19.22
C PRO A 236 -12.22 -11.97 20.69
N ASN A 237 -13.29 -11.35 21.17
CA ASN A 237 -13.34 -10.68 22.48
C ASN A 237 -13.51 -11.63 23.67
N ASP A 238 -13.95 -12.85 23.42
CA ASP A 238 -14.23 -13.90 24.40
C ASP A 238 -13.01 -14.77 24.72
N LEU A 239 -11.90 -14.60 24.00
CA LEU A 239 -10.67 -15.34 24.27
C LEU A 239 -10.02 -14.94 25.60
N ASN A 240 -9.36 -15.89 26.25
CA ASN A 240 -8.57 -15.62 27.44
C ASN A 240 -7.35 -14.71 27.13
N TRP A 241 -6.81 -14.10 28.18
CA TRP A 241 -5.76 -13.09 28.04
C TRP A 241 -4.50 -13.64 27.36
N ASP A 242 -4.06 -14.86 27.70
CA ASP A 242 -2.85 -15.45 27.10
C ASP A 242 -3.02 -15.67 25.60
N CYS A 243 -4.18 -16.18 25.16
CA CYS A 243 -4.47 -16.39 23.75
C CYS A 243 -4.53 -15.05 22.99
N LYS A 244 -5.17 -14.01 23.57
CA LYS A 244 -5.17 -12.67 22.97
C LYS A 244 -3.78 -12.08 22.90
N ASN A 245 -2.98 -12.24 23.95
CA ASN A 245 -1.61 -11.74 23.98
C ASN A 245 -0.76 -12.42 22.88
N PHE A 246 -0.87 -13.73 22.75
CA PHE A 246 -0.22 -14.51 21.70
C PHE A 246 -0.58 -13.98 20.30
N LEU A 247 -1.87 -13.82 20.01
CA LEU A 247 -2.33 -13.30 18.72
C LEU A 247 -1.85 -11.86 18.45
N ASN A 248 -1.82 -11.00 19.47
CA ASN A 248 -1.25 -9.65 19.35
C ASN A 248 0.24 -9.66 19.01
N LYS A 249 1.01 -10.65 19.48
CA LYS A 249 2.43 -10.83 19.10
C LYS A 249 2.58 -11.34 17.66
N CYS A 250 1.62 -12.12 17.15
CA CYS A 250 1.59 -12.54 15.75
C CYS A 250 1.22 -11.39 14.80
N PHE A 251 0.33 -10.48 15.20
CA PHE A 251 -0.20 -9.41 14.34
C PHE A 251 0.49 -8.04 14.54
N VAL A 252 1.74 -8.02 15.02
CA VAL A 252 2.57 -6.81 15.00
C VAL A 252 2.81 -6.41 13.55
N LYS A 253 2.53 -5.14 13.21
CA LYS A 253 2.58 -4.65 11.83
C LYS A 253 3.99 -4.60 11.28
N ASP A 254 4.93 -4.06 12.07
CA ASP A 254 6.35 -4.05 11.69
C ASP A 254 6.91 -5.49 11.75
N PRO A 255 7.38 -6.06 10.63
CA PRO A 255 7.92 -7.42 10.60
C PRO A 255 9.15 -7.60 11.49
N LYS A 256 9.90 -6.53 11.81
CA LYS A 256 11.10 -6.60 12.66
C LYS A 256 10.75 -6.68 14.15
N GLU A 257 9.64 -6.07 14.54
CA GLU A 257 9.12 -6.10 15.92
C GLU A 257 8.20 -7.30 16.18
N ARG A 258 7.74 -7.96 15.10
CA ARG A 258 6.92 -9.17 15.19
C ARG A 258 7.72 -10.32 15.79
N TRP A 259 7.10 -11.01 16.74
CA TRP A 259 7.77 -12.10 17.45
C TRP A 259 8.11 -13.25 16.51
N THR A 260 9.27 -13.87 16.73
CA THR A 260 9.69 -15.04 15.95
C THR A 260 8.96 -16.30 16.44
N ALA A 261 8.88 -17.34 15.60
CA ALA A 261 8.34 -18.64 16.02
C ALA A 261 9.04 -19.19 17.28
N LYS A 262 10.35 -18.94 17.41
CA LYS A 262 11.12 -19.35 18.60
C LYS A 262 10.64 -18.63 19.86
N MET A 263 10.43 -17.31 19.79
CA MET A 263 9.92 -16.53 20.94
C MET A 263 8.50 -16.95 21.32
N LEU A 264 7.68 -17.32 20.34
CA LEU A 264 6.30 -17.74 20.56
C LEU A 264 6.19 -19.14 21.21
N LEU A 265 7.19 -20.02 21.06
CA LEU A 265 7.23 -21.31 21.79
C LEU A 265 7.29 -21.12 23.32
N ASP A 266 7.96 -20.06 23.76
CA ASP A 266 8.12 -19.73 25.19
C ASP A 266 6.94 -18.88 25.72
N HIS A 267 5.94 -18.59 24.89
CA HIS A 267 4.81 -17.76 25.28
C HIS A 267 3.89 -18.49 26.29
N PRO A 268 3.33 -17.80 27.32
CA PRO A 268 2.46 -18.41 28.34
C PRO A 268 1.30 -19.23 27.78
N PHE A 269 0.69 -18.79 26.68
CA PHE A 269 -0.34 -19.54 25.94
C PHE A 269 0.07 -20.98 25.61
N ILE A 270 1.32 -21.18 25.19
CA ILE A 270 1.88 -22.50 24.81
C ILE A 270 2.35 -23.28 26.04
N GLN A 271 2.96 -22.58 27.00
CA GLN A 271 3.53 -23.20 28.22
C GLN A 271 2.46 -23.81 29.15
N LYS A 272 1.16 -23.51 28.95
CA LYS A 272 0.05 -24.14 29.69
C LYS A 272 0.06 -25.66 29.62
N GLU A 273 0.28 -26.21 28.42
CA GLU A 273 0.32 -27.67 28.19
C GLU A 273 1.76 -28.21 28.14
N TYR A 274 2.75 -27.33 28.00
CA TYR A 274 4.17 -27.70 27.92
C TYR A 274 5.05 -26.83 28.84
N PRO A 275 4.88 -26.89 30.17
CA PRO A 275 5.71 -26.13 31.09
C PRO A 275 7.17 -26.58 30.98
N THR A 276 8.08 -25.63 30.80
CA THR A 276 9.53 -25.89 30.71
C THR A 276 10.08 -26.39 32.05
N SER A 277 10.12 -27.71 32.25
CA SER A 277 10.92 -28.33 33.31
C SER A 277 12.38 -28.47 32.85
N SER A 278 13.28 -27.98 33.69
CA SER A 278 14.73 -28.02 33.58
C SER A 278 15.32 -29.44 33.37
N THR A 279 16.51 -29.47 32.76
CA THR A 279 17.41 -30.60 32.45
C THR A 279 17.23 -31.29 31.08
N PHE A 280 18.07 -30.85 30.15
CA PHE A 280 18.42 -31.56 28.92
C PHE A 280 19.12 -32.88 29.31
N ASN A 281 18.53 -34.03 28.98
CA ASN A 281 19.19 -35.34 29.14
C ASN A 281 19.41 -35.95 27.74
N PRO A 282 20.62 -35.90 27.18
CA PRO A 282 20.89 -36.29 25.79
C PRO A 282 21.16 -37.80 25.66
N SER A 283 20.25 -38.65 26.14
CA SER A 283 20.42 -40.11 26.09
C SER A 283 19.10 -40.88 25.97
N SER A 284 18.37 -40.65 24.89
CA SER A 284 17.42 -41.66 24.37
C SER A 284 17.18 -41.46 22.87
N PHE A 285 18.25 -41.63 22.09
CA PHE A 285 18.14 -41.89 20.65
C PHE A 285 18.28 -43.41 20.43
N PHE A 286 17.43 -43.93 19.53
CA PHE A 286 17.32 -45.31 19.04
C PHE A 286 16.40 -46.27 19.83
N SER A 287 15.12 -46.30 19.42
CA SER A 287 14.53 -47.57 18.98
C SER A 287 13.58 -47.30 17.80
N TYR A 288 13.77 -48.06 16.73
CA TYR A 288 12.87 -48.12 15.57
C TYR A 288 11.90 -49.27 15.82
N ASP A 289 10.59 -49.03 15.68
CA ASP A 289 9.62 -50.11 15.49
C ASP A 289 8.70 -49.81 14.30
N ILE A 290 8.63 -50.80 13.42
CA ILE A 290 7.83 -50.86 12.20
C ILE A 290 6.41 -51.28 12.59
N VAL A 291 5.42 -50.42 12.41
CA VAL A 291 4.01 -50.80 12.59
C VAL A 291 3.50 -51.50 11.33
N SER A 292 3.14 -52.77 11.50
CA SER A 292 2.38 -53.61 10.58
C SER A 292 0.91 -53.18 10.52
N PHE A 293 0.37 -53.00 9.31
CA PHE A 293 -1.00 -52.56 9.05
C PHE A 293 -1.96 -53.77 8.91
N ARG A 294 -2.90 -53.91 9.85
CA ARG A 294 -4.18 -54.62 9.66
C ARG A 294 -5.28 -53.80 10.32
N GLN A 295 -6.03 -53.05 9.52
CA GLN A 295 -7.45 -52.69 9.67
C GLN A 295 -7.74 -51.38 8.91
N ILE A 296 -8.12 -51.49 7.63
CA ILE A 296 -9.01 -50.54 6.97
C ILE A 296 -9.90 -51.37 6.03
N GLU A 297 -11.00 -51.88 6.57
CA GLU A 297 -12.20 -52.26 5.82
C GLU A 297 -13.44 -51.98 6.69
N SER A 298 -14.57 -51.71 6.05
CA SER A 298 -15.77 -50.98 6.51
C SER A 298 -15.52 -49.46 6.63
N SER A 299 -16.14 -48.59 5.83
CA SER A 299 -17.51 -48.63 5.33
C SER A 299 -17.59 -47.97 3.95
N SER A 300 -17.92 -48.77 2.94
CA SER A 300 -18.39 -48.32 1.63
C SER A 300 -19.89 -48.60 1.58
N GLY A 301 -20.71 -47.59 1.33
CA GLY A 301 -22.13 -47.80 1.04
C GLY A 301 -22.95 -46.52 1.03
N PHE A 302 -22.96 -45.79 -0.09
CA PHE A 302 -24.20 -45.48 -0.83
C PHE A 302 -23.92 -44.82 -2.19
N LEU A 303 -24.79 -45.12 -3.15
CA LEU A 303 -24.66 -45.01 -4.61
C LEU A 303 -25.35 -43.76 -5.20
N PHE A 304 -24.74 -43.15 -6.24
CA PHE A 304 -25.28 -42.70 -7.58
C PHE A 304 -26.46 -41.66 -7.65
N ARG A 305 -26.67 -40.74 -8.64
CA ARG A 305 -26.17 -40.48 -10.02
C ARG A 305 -26.73 -39.13 -10.62
N HIS A 306 -26.02 -38.59 -11.64
CA HIS A 306 -26.45 -37.80 -12.84
C HIS A 306 -26.82 -36.29 -12.73
N ARG A 307 -26.60 -35.40 -13.73
CA ARG A 307 -25.69 -35.25 -14.91
C ARG A 307 -25.98 -33.84 -15.54
N HIS A 308 -24.96 -33.18 -16.10
CA HIS A 308 -24.91 -32.11 -17.14
C HIS A 308 -25.74 -30.80 -17.06
N GLN A 309 -25.02 -29.66 -17.11
CA GLN A 309 -25.10 -28.72 -18.24
C GLN A 309 -23.82 -27.87 -18.33
N ASP A 310 -23.15 -27.96 -19.48
CA ASP A 310 -22.00 -27.16 -19.91
C ASP A 310 -22.44 -26.07 -20.91
N HIS A 311 -21.52 -25.13 -21.16
CA HIS A 311 -21.51 -24.11 -22.22
C HIS A 311 -22.07 -22.72 -21.88
N LEU A 312 -21.25 -21.95 -21.15
CA LEU A 312 -21.12 -20.48 -21.35
C LEU A 312 -19.85 -19.88 -20.70
N ARG A 313 -19.04 -20.67 -19.97
CA ARG A 313 -17.81 -20.18 -19.31
C ARG A 313 -16.51 -20.27 -20.12
N THR A 314 -16.50 -20.99 -21.24
CA THR A 314 -15.27 -21.28 -21.99
C THR A 314 -14.85 -20.16 -22.96
N LEU A 315 -15.71 -19.16 -23.22
CA LEU A 315 -15.36 -18.01 -24.05
C LEU A 315 -14.83 -16.81 -23.25
N LEU A 316 -15.00 -16.78 -21.93
CA LEU A 316 -14.48 -15.72 -21.06
C LEU A 316 -13.03 -15.97 -20.60
N SER A 317 -12.55 -17.22 -20.59
CA SER A 317 -11.19 -17.54 -20.11
C SER A 317 -10.10 -17.36 -21.16
N LEU A 318 -10.45 -17.31 -22.45
CA LEU A 318 -9.47 -17.09 -23.52
C LEU A 318 -9.05 -15.62 -23.64
N PHE A 319 -9.91 -14.69 -23.22
CA PHE A 319 -9.63 -13.25 -23.24
C PHE A 319 -8.70 -12.83 -22.08
N CYS A 320 -8.72 -13.55 -20.94
CA CYS A 320 -7.81 -13.30 -19.81
C CYS A 320 -6.38 -13.80 -20.04
N PHE A 321 -6.15 -14.71 -21.00
CA PHE A 321 -4.85 -15.37 -21.16
C PHE A 321 -3.83 -14.51 -21.92
N ILE A 322 -4.28 -13.70 -22.88
CA ILE A 322 -3.40 -12.87 -23.71
C ILE A 322 -2.90 -11.63 -22.95
N PHE A 323 -3.62 -11.16 -21.92
CA PHE A 323 -3.24 -9.99 -21.12
C PHE A 323 -2.25 -10.31 -19.98
N SER A 324 -2.12 -11.58 -19.59
CA SER A 324 -1.25 -12.00 -18.47
C SER A 324 0.25 -12.07 -18.82
N ARG A 325 0.58 -12.15 -20.11
CA ARG A 325 1.93 -12.50 -20.58
C ARG A 325 2.82 -11.30 -20.87
N PHE A 326 2.23 -10.11 -21.09
CA PHE A 326 2.98 -8.87 -21.31
C PHE A 326 3.45 -8.22 -19.98
N LEU A 327 2.80 -8.56 -18.86
CA LEU A 327 3.12 -8.06 -17.51
C LEU A 327 4.33 -8.79 -16.87
N TYR A 328 4.66 -9.98 -17.38
CA TYR A 328 5.61 -10.93 -16.78
C TYR A 328 7.08 -10.60 -17.11
N ASP A 329 7.35 -10.11 -18.32
CA ASP A 329 8.71 -9.79 -18.78
C ASP A 329 9.15 -8.36 -18.44
N PHE A 330 8.21 -7.50 -18.02
CA PHE A 330 8.48 -6.10 -17.72
C PHE A 330 8.87 -5.85 -16.26
N LEU A 331 8.32 -6.63 -15.30
CA LEU A 331 8.60 -6.52 -13.85
C LEU A 331 10.00 -7.04 -13.49
N GLY A 332 10.55 -7.94 -14.31
CA GLY A 332 11.83 -8.61 -14.05
C GLY A 332 13.07 -7.75 -14.27
N LYS A 333 13.00 -6.68 -15.08
CA LYS A 333 14.18 -5.88 -15.49
C LYS A 333 14.44 -4.64 -14.63
N ILE A 334 13.43 -4.16 -13.90
CA ILE A 334 13.52 -2.95 -13.04
C ILE A 334 14.36 -3.20 -11.80
N LEU A 335 14.35 -4.44 -11.36
CA LEU A 335 14.85 -4.81 -10.06
C LEU A 335 16.32 -5.26 -10.08
N GLU A 336 16.87 -5.49 -11.26
CA GLU A 336 18.31 -5.65 -11.47
C GLU A 336 19.06 -4.33 -11.23
N PHE A 337 18.37 -3.18 -11.39
CA PHE A 337 18.97 -1.84 -11.22
C PHE A 337 19.02 -1.39 -9.74
N LEU A 338 17.99 -1.71 -8.94
CA LEU A 338 17.95 -1.37 -7.50
C LEU A 338 18.96 -2.18 -6.67
N ARG A 339 19.38 -3.34 -7.17
CA ARG A 339 20.34 -4.22 -6.53
C ARG A 339 21.79 -3.73 -6.62
N LEU A 340 22.13 -2.95 -7.64
CA LEU A 340 23.47 -2.35 -7.79
C LEU A 340 23.68 -1.10 -6.91
N PHE A 341 22.61 -0.50 -6.36
CA PHE A 341 22.70 0.70 -5.52
C PHE A 341 22.84 0.37 -4.02
N ALA A 342 22.30 -0.77 -3.57
CA ALA A 342 22.30 -1.16 -2.15
C ALA A 342 23.64 -1.73 -1.63
N GLN A 343 24.63 -1.96 -2.49
CA GLN A 343 25.90 -2.60 -2.09
C GLN A 343 27.03 -1.63 -1.67
N ARG A 344 26.80 -0.30 -1.56
CA ARG A 344 27.90 0.67 -1.41
C ARG A 344 27.89 1.61 -0.21
N SER A 345 27.11 1.38 0.85
CA SER A 345 27.13 2.30 2.01
C SER A 345 26.87 1.61 3.36
N LEU A 346 27.82 0.80 3.82
CA LEU A 346 27.95 0.39 5.22
C LEU A 346 29.46 0.26 5.55
N SER A 347 30.08 1.35 5.98
CA SER A 347 31.28 1.34 6.83
C SER A 347 31.36 2.66 7.60
N ASP A 348 31.00 2.63 8.88
CA ASP A 348 31.83 3.08 10.00
C ASP A 348 31.00 3.33 11.26
N SER A 349 31.44 2.68 12.32
CA SER A 349 30.95 2.75 13.69
C SER A 349 31.72 3.82 14.46
N ASP A 350 31.08 4.53 15.39
CA ASP A 350 31.65 4.64 16.74
C ASP A 350 30.65 5.12 17.79
N SER A 351 30.94 4.68 19.02
CA SER A 351 30.11 4.66 20.21
C SER A 351 30.16 5.94 21.05
N ASP A 352 29.02 6.61 21.24
CA ASP A 352 28.78 7.49 22.41
C ASP A 352 27.28 7.67 22.75
N PHE A 353 26.47 6.65 22.44
CA PHE A 353 25.00 6.72 22.51
C PHE A 353 24.43 6.40 23.91
N ALA A 354 25.19 5.71 24.77
CA ALA A 354 24.68 5.19 26.03
C ALA A 354 24.72 6.19 27.21
N SER A 355 25.51 7.27 27.14
CA SER A 355 25.63 8.21 28.28
C SER A 355 24.70 9.44 28.18
N ARG A 356 24.05 9.68 27.03
CA ARG A 356 23.10 10.80 26.84
C ARG A 356 21.65 10.47 27.21
N ILE A 357 21.28 9.19 27.23
CA ILE A 357 19.91 8.74 27.55
C ILE A 357 19.59 8.88 29.05
N ALA A 358 20.59 8.89 29.92
CA ALA A 358 20.39 8.97 31.37
C ALA A 358 20.04 10.38 31.91
N ARG A 359 20.02 11.43 31.08
CA ARG A 359 19.66 12.80 31.51
C ARG A 359 18.31 13.31 30.98
N VAL A 360 17.61 12.54 30.15
CA VAL A 360 16.35 12.98 29.51
C VAL A 360 15.09 12.54 30.28
N PHE A 361 15.22 11.68 31.29
CA PHE A 361 14.07 11.09 32.01
C PHE A 361 13.47 11.93 33.17
N TRP A 362 13.79 13.22 33.30
CA TRP A 362 13.25 14.08 34.37
C TRP A 362 12.37 15.26 33.90
N PHE A 363 11.99 15.35 32.61
CA PHE A 363 11.25 16.49 32.05
C PHE A 363 9.82 16.18 31.54
N PHE A 364 9.17 15.11 32.01
CA PHE A 364 7.78 14.79 31.63
C PHE A 364 6.79 15.05 32.77
N PHE A 365 6.50 16.33 33.02
CA PHE A 365 5.18 16.82 33.43
C PHE A 365 4.82 17.94 32.45
N PRO A 366 3.72 17.84 31.67
CA PRO A 366 3.33 18.93 30.78
C PRO A 366 2.84 20.12 31.61
N MET A 367 3.48 21.28 31.43
CA MET A 367 2.85 22.56 31.77
C MET A 367 1.73 22.81 30.77
N GLU A 368 0.57 23.25 31.27
CA GLU A 368 -0.57 23.73 30.47
C GLU A 368 -0.14 24.90 29.57
N GLU A 369 -0.10 24.69 28.25
CA GLU A 369 -0.10 25.79 27.28
C GLU A 369 -1.53 26.33 27.13
N LYS A 370 -1.67 27.65 27.22
CA LYS A 370 -2.92 28.36 26.92
C LYS A 370 -3.31 28.11 25.46
N ASN A 371 -4.47 27.51 25.20
CA ASN A 371 -5.01 27.35 23.85
C ASN A 371 -5.20 28.72 23.17
N VAL A 372 -4.36 29.04 22.17
CA VAL A 372 -4.40 30.30 21.40
C VAL A 372 -5.53 30.29 20.35
N CYS A 373 -5.92 29.11 19.88
CA CYS A 373 -6.90 28.94 18.80
C CYS A 373 -8.22 28.35 19.33
N ALA A 374 -9.35 28.91 18.91
CA ALA A 374 -10.66 28.29 19.05
C ALA A 374 -10.95 27.42 17.81
N SER A 375 -11.71 26.35 18.01
CA SER A 375 -12.16 25.47 16.93
C SER A 375 -13.60 25.04 17.15
N GLU A 376 -14.43 25.08 16.10
CA GLU A 376 -15.72 24.38 16.10
C GLU A 376 -15.54 22.95 15.60
N SER A 377 -16.09 21.99 16.33
CA SER A 377 -16.25 20.62 15.86
C SER A 377 -17.67 20.41 15.35
N ALA A 378 -17.86 20.20 14.04
CA ALA A 378 -19.10 19.61 13.57
C ALA A 378 -19.10 18.09 13.82
N VAL A 379 -20.25 17.46 13.56
CA VAL A 379 -20.65 16.09 13.95
C VAL A 379 -19.67 14.98 13.52
N ASP A 380 -18.69 15.26 12.65
CA ASP A 380 -17.68 14.30 12.16
C ASP A 380 -16.21 14.75 12.37
N GLY A 381 -15.95 15.67 13.32
CA GLY A 381 -14.59 16.08 13.67
C GLY A 381 -13.94 17.12 12.76
N SER A 382 -14.74 17.90 12.02
CA SER A 382 -14.30 19.10 11.29
C SER A 382 -13.69 20.14 12.25
N ARG A 383 -12.79 20.98 11.73
CA ARG A 383 -12.12 22.04 12.51
C ARG A 383 -11.93 23.27 11.64
N ASP A 384 -12.92 24.16 11.66
CA ASP A 384 -12.65 25.56 11.39
C ASP A 384 -11.77 26.10 12.52
N VAL A 385 -10.76 26.90 12.19
CA VAL A 385 -9.81 27.42 13.17
C VAL A 385 -9.76 28.93 13.08
N TRP A 386 -9.88 29.59 14.24
CA TRP A 386 -9.78 31.04 14.38
C TRP A 386 -9.24 31.43 15.76
N SER A 387 -8.91 32.70 15.96
CA SER A 387 -8.35 33.17 17.23
C SER A 387 -9.33 32.92 18.38
N SER A 388 -8.82 32.41 19.51
CA SER A 388 -9.64 32.23 20.72
C SER A 388 -10.09 33.56 21.36
N GLU A 389 -9.48 34.69 20.95
CA GLU A 389 -9.87 36.02 21.38
C GLU A 389 -11.01 36.58 20.50
N PRO A 390 -12.21 36.83 21.05
CA PRO A 390 -13.38 37.23 20.26
C PRO A 390 -13.19 38.53 19.46
N SER A 391 -12.41 39.48 19.98
CA SER A 391 -12.10 40.74 19.28
C SER A 391 -11.27 40.51 18.02
N LEU A 392 -10.25 39.65 18.08
CA LEU A 392 -9.38 39.32 16.94
C LEU A 392 -10.11 38.42 15.93
N ALA A 393 -10.93 37.48 16.40
CA ALA A 393 -11.75 36.65 15.54
C ALA A 393 -12.75 37.46 14.70
N SER A 394 -13.30 38.54 15.27
CA SER A 394 -14.26 39.41 14.58
C SER A 394 -13.64 40.34 13.53
N SER A 395 -12.33 40.61 13.63
CA SER A 395 -11.61 41.51 12.72
C SER A 395 -11.05 40.80 11.48
N ALA A 396 -10.91 39.48 11.52
CA ALA A 396 -10.43 38.70 10.39
C ALA A 396 -11.35 38.88 9.18
N ASP A 397 -10.77 39.23 8.03
CA ASP A 397 -11.44 39.48 6.75
C ASP A 397 -10.85 38.63 5.61
N HIS A 398 -9.92 37.72 5.90
CA HIS A 398 -9.29 36.83 4.93
C HIS A 398 -9.66 35.36 5.18
N LEU A 399 -10.40 34.77 4.25
CA LEU A 399 -10.73 33.35 4.26
C LEU A 399 -9.59 32.51 3.67
N VAL A 400 -9.09 31.52 4.41
CA VAL A 400 -8.10 30.55 3.94
C VAL A 400 -8.75 29.17 3.85
N VAL A 401 -8.94 28.66 2.64
CA VAL A 401 -9.56 27.36 2.38
C VAL A 401 -8.48 26.29 2.21
N MET A 402 -8.43 25.32 3.12
CA MET A 402 -7.50 24.19 3.08
C MET A 402 -8.18 22.95 2.45
N VAL A 403 -7.58 22.41 1.38
CA VAL A 403 -8.20 21.38 0.53
C VAL A 403 -7.43 20.06 0.59
N ASN A 404 -8.14 18.97 0.89
CA ASN A 404 -7.55 17.65 1.10
C ASN A 404 -7.05 17.00 -0.21
N GLY A 405 -5.97 16.24 -0.07
CA GLY A 405 -5.47 15.32 -1.09
C GLY A 405 -6.27 14.02 -1.18
N ILE A 406 -5.80 13.09 -2.03
CA ILE A 406 -6.48 11.82 -2.25
C ILE A 406 -6.51 11.01 -0.96
N LEU A 407 -7.68 10.51 -0.58
CA LEU A 407 -7.97 9.83 0.70
C LEU A 407 -7.68 10.67 1.95
N GLY A 408 -7.48 11.98 1.80
CA GLY A 408 -7.21 12.90 2.91
C GLY A 408 -8.40 13.08 3.85
N ARG A 409 -8.10 13.58 5.04
CA ARG A 409 -9.08 13.97 6.07
C ARG A 409 -8.83 15.42 6.50
N THR A 410 -9.86 16.07 7.05
CA THR A 410 -9.76 17.42 7.64
C THR A 410 -8.68 17.52 8.72
N THR A 411 -8.51 16.46 9.52
CA THR A 411 -7.48 16.38 10.57
C THR A 411 -6.06 16.47 10.05
N ASP A 412 -5.82 16.16 8.77
CA ASP A 412 -4.51 16.23 8.15
C ASP A 412 -3.98 17.68 8.08
N TRP A 413 -4.88 18.68 8.07
CA TRP A 413 -4.55 20.11 8.07
C TRP A 413 -4.43 20.74 9.44
N LYS A 414 -4.69 19.99 10.52
CA LYS A 414 -4.78 20.52 11.88
C LYS A 414 -3.57 21.39 12.24
N TYR A 415 -2.36 20.87 12.03
CA TYR A 415 -1.12 21.59 12.37
C TYR A 415 -1.01 22.91 11.60
N ALA A 416 -1.18 22.87 10.28
CA ALA A 416 -1.08 24.06 9.43
C ALA A 416 -2.15 25.10 9.80
N ALA A 417 -3.40 24.68 9.98
CA ALA A 417 -4.50 25.58 10.35
C ALA A 417 -4.23 26.28 11.69
N GLU A 418 -3.74 25.55 12.68
CA GLU A 418 -3.37 26.10 13.99
C GLU A 418 -2.20 27.10 13.87
N GLN A 419 -1.18 26.83 13.04
CA GLN A 419 -0.07 27.77 12.83
C GLN A 419 -0.49 29.05 12.09
N PHE A 420 -1.32 28.94 11.04
CA PHE A 420 -1.83 30.12 10.32
C PHE A 420 -2.58 31.07 11.24
N VAL A 421 -3.46 30.55 12.09
CA VAL A 421 -4.23 31.36 13.04
C VAL A 421 -3.36 31.88 14.17
N LYS A 422 -2.39 31.10 14.65
CA LYS A 422 -1.47 31.54 15.70
C LYS A 422 -0.61 32.72 15.26
N GLU A 423 -0.09 32.70 14.03
CA GLU A 423 0.78 33.76 13.50
C GLU A 423 -0.02 34.96 12.93
N LEU A 424 -1.25 34.74 12.47
CA LEU A 424 -2.11 35.77 11.85
C LEU A 424 -3.51 35.89 12.52
N PRO A 425 -3.59 36.01 13.86
CA PRO A 425 -4.82 35.79 14.63
C PRO A 425 -5.95 36.80 14.36
N ASP A 426 -5.61 38.01 13.91
CA ASP A 426 -6.56 39.09 13.63
C ASP A 426 -6.84 39.28 12.14
N LYS A 427 -6.22 38.45 11.28
CA LYS A 427 -6.25 38.59 9.82
C LYS A 427 -6.97 37.46 9.12
N VAL A 428 -6.77 36.21 9.56
CA VAL A 428 -7.23 35.03 8.83
C VAL A 428 -8.30 34.24 9.57
N PHE A 429 -9.21 33.67 8.79
CA PHE A 429 -10.13 32.62 9.19
C PHE A 429 -9.82 31.38 8.35
N VAL A 430 -9.45 30.26 8.99
CA VAL A 430 -9.05 29.04 8.28
C VAL A 430 -10.20 28.04 8.26
N HIS A 431 -10.61 27.63 7.06
CA HIS A 431 -11.62 26.60 6.83
C HIS A 431 -10.97 25.37 6.20
N CYS A 432 -11.04 24.22 6.88
CA CYS A 432 -10.56 22.94 6.36
C CYS A 432 -11.72 22.18 5.69
N SER A 433 -11.69 22.06 4.36
CA SER A 433 -12.78 21.45 3.57
C SER A 433 -13.12 20.03 4.02
N GLU A 434 -14.41 19.76 4.21
CA GLU A 434 -14.99 18.51 4.70
C GLU A 434 -15.80 17.75 3.62
N ARG A 435 -16.20 18.42 2.52
CA ARG A 435 -17.04 17.77 1.50
C ARG A 435 -16.31 16.69 0.68
N ASN A 436 -14.98 16.69 0.69
CA ASN A 436 -14.14 15.72 -0.02
C ASN A 436 -13.18 15.02 0.94
N VAL A 437 -13.69 14.00 1.65
CA VAL A 437 -12.91 13.19 2.61
C VAL A 437 -12.88 11.71 2.23
N SER A 438 -11.76 11.04 2.53
CA SER A 438 -11.61 9.58 2.37
C SER A 438 -12.02 9.11 0.96
N MET A 439 -12.95 8.16 0.84
CA MET A 439 -13.36 7.57 -0.44
C MET A 439 -14.05 8.56 -1.38
N LEU A 440 -14.61 9.67 -0.87
CA LEU A 440 -15.25 10.71 -1.68
C LEU A 440 -14.23 11.42 -2.59
N THR A 441 -12.94 11.35 -2.25
CA THR A 441 -11.87 11.91 -3.08
C THR A 441 -11.63 11.15 -4.40
N LEU A 442 -12.30 10.01 -4.60
CA LEU A 442 -12.18 9.17 -5.79
C LEU A 442 -13.25 9.46 -6.85
N ASP A 443 -14.18 10.38 -6.56
CA ASP A 443 -15.34 10.64 -7.41
C ASP A 443 -15.05 11.47 -8.67
N GLY A 444 -13.82 11.95 -8.82
CA GLY A 444 -13.40 12.80 -9.95
C GLY A 444 -13.15 14.25 -9.53
N VAL A 445 -12.10 14.84 -10.11
CA VAL A 445 -11.71 16.26 -9.87
C VAL A 445 -12.85 17.24 -10.14
N ASP A 446 -13.69 16.96 -11.13
CA ASP A 446 -14.89 17.73 -11.47
C ASP A 446 -15.94 17.68 -10.36
N VAL A 447 -16.35 16.48 -9.94
CA VAL A 447 -17.39 16.28 -8.93
C VAL A 447 -16.91 16.81 -7.57
N MET A 448 -15.64 16.56 -7.23
CA MET A 448 -15.03 17.11 -6.02
C MET A 448 -14.96 18.64 -6.07
N GLY A 449 -14.61 19.21 -7.23
CA GLY A 449 -14.51 20.64 -7.42
C GLY A 449 -15.86 21.35 -7.30
N GLU A 450 -16.94 20.71 -7.77
CA GLU A 450 -18.30 21.22 -7.59
C GLU A 450 -18.68 21.30 -6.11
N ARG A 451 -18.47 20.20 -5.37
CA ARG A 451 -18.73 20.14 -3.93
C ARG A 451 -17.94 21.19 -3.16
N LEU A 452 -16.67 21.37 -3.52
CA LEU A 452 -15.82 22.38 -2.90
C LEU A 452 -16.31 23.81 -3.21
N ALA A 453 -16.77 24.07 -4.44
CA ALA A 453 -17.31 25.39 -4.78
C ALA A 453 -18.60 25.70 -3.99
N GLU A 454 -19.49 24.72 -3.85
CA GLU A 454 -20.71 24.85 -3.03
C GLU A 454 -20.36 25.11 -1.55
N GLU A 455 -19.43 24.34 -1.00
CA GLU A 455 -18.91 24.49 0.37
C GLU A 455 -18.34 25.90 0.61
N VAL A 456 -17.49 26.38 -0.29
CA VAL A 456 -16.89 27.71 -0.15
C VAL A 456 -17.95 28.81 -0.20
N LEU A 457 -18.99 28.68 -1.05
CA LEU A 457 -20.10 29.64 -1.07
C LEU A 457 -20.95 29.59 0.21
N GLU A 458 -21.11 28.42 0.84
CA GLU A 458 -21.75 28.29 2.15
C GLU A 458 -20.93 29.04 3.22
N VAL A 459 -19.62 28.84 3.25
CA VAL A 459 -18.72 29.52 4.20
C VAL A 459 -18.75 31.04 3.99
N ILE A 460 -18.62 31.53 2.76
CA ILE A 460 -18.68 32.97 2.45
C ILE A 460 -20.01 33.58 2.91
N ARG A 461 -21.15 32.89 2.66
CA ARG A 461 -22.47 33.37 3.12
C ARG A 461 -22.59 33.41 4.64
N SER A 462 -21.96 32.48 5.35
CA SER A 462 -21.95 32.45 6.81
C SER A 462 -21.04 33.51 7.43
N LYS A 463 -20.07 34.05 6.67
CA LYS A 463 -19.07 35.02 7.13
C LYS A 463 -19.06 36.28 6.24
N PRO A 464 -20.03 37.21 6.40
CA PRO A 464 -20.16 38.38 5.53
C PRO A 464 -19.02 39.41 5.64
N ASN A 465 -18.18 39.31 6.68
CA ASN A 465 -17.04 40.21 6.89
C ASN A 465 -15.82 39.85 6.03
N MET A 466 -15.82 38.68 5.38
CA MET A 466 -14.72 38.26 4.51
C MET A 466 -14.65 39.18 3.29
N ARG A 467 -13.44 39.61 2.95
CA ARG A 467 -13.12 40.44 1.78
C ARG A 467 -12.12 39.76 0.85
N ARG A 468 -11.27 38.91 1.41
CA ARG A 468 -10.16 38.25 0.74
C ARG A 468 -10.28 36.73 0.84
N ILE A 469 -9.80 36.01 -0.17
CA ILE A 469 -9.79 34.55 -0.19
C ILE A 469 -8.45 33.99 -0.68
N SER A 470 -8.02 32.92 -0.05
CA SER A 470 -6.86 32.12 -0.42
C SER A 470 -7.17 30.63 -0.35
N PHE A 471 -6.45 29.85 -1.16
CA PHE A 471 -6.52 28.40 -1.16
C PHE A 471 -5.15 27.80 -0.82
N VAL A 472 -5.14 26.78 0.04
CA VAL A 472 -3.98 25.94 0.32
C VAL A 472 -4.37 24.49 0.10
N ALA A 473 -3.74 23.81 -0.84
CA ALA A 473 -4.23 22.52 -1.31
C ALA A 473 -3.11 21.50 -1.43
N HIS A 474 -3.37 20.26 -1.01
CA HIS A 474 -2.39 19.18 -1.01
C HIS A 474 -2.73 18.12 -2.06
N SER A 475 -1.74 17.61 -2.78
CA SER A 475 -1.89 16.51 -3.72
C SER A 475 -2.99 16.77 -4.76
N VAL A 476 -3.88 15.80 -5.03
CA VAL A 476 -5.03 16.01 -5.94
C VAL A 476 -5.93 17.18 -5.53
N GLY A 477 -5.90 17.59 -4.26
CA GLY A 477 -6.65 18.74 -3.76
C GLY A 477 -6.32 20.02 -4.50
N GLY A 478 -5.09 20.19 -5.01
CA GLY A 478 -4.74 21.36 -5.82
C GLY A 478 -5.45 21.39 -7.18
N LEU A 479 -5.72 20.22 -7.77
CA LEU A 479 -6.54 20.13 -8.99
C LEU A 479 -8.02 20.39 -8.68
N VAL A 480 -8.51 19.89 -7.54
CA VAL A 480 -9.87 20.15 -7.06
C VAL A 480 -10.09 21.64 -6.79
N ALA A 481 -9.13 22.29 -6.12
CA ALA A 481 -9.15 23.73 -5.87
C ALA A 481 -9.17 24.53 -7.18
N ARG A 482 -8.33 24.14 -8.17
CA ARG A 482 -8.37 24.77 -9.51
C ARG A 482 -9.74 24.66 -10.17
N TYR A 483 -10.41 23.51 -10.04
CA TYR A 483 -11.75 23.35 -10.58
C TYR A 483 -12.75 24.27 -9.87
N ALA A 484 -12.72 24.27 -8.53
CA ALA A 484 -13.61 25.08 -7.70
C ALA A 484 -13.43 26.59 -7.96
N ILE A 485 -12.20 27.10 -8.08
CA ILE A 485 -11.99 28.54 -8.37
C ILE A 485 -12.55 28.92 -9.75
N GLY A 486 -12.48 28.03 -10.74
CA GLY A 486 -13.09 28.27 -12.06
C GLY A 486 -14.61 28.38 -11.99
N ARG A 487 -15.25 27.64 -11.07
CA ARG A 487 -16.69 27.72 -10.78
C ARG A 487 -17.07 28.96 -9.98
N LEU A 488 -16.19 29.40 -9.08
CA LEU A 488 -16.42 30.54 -8.19
C LEU A 488 -16.11 31.88 -8.85
N TYR A 489 -15.42 31.87 -9.99
CA TYR A 489 -14.95 33.08 -10.65
C TYR A 489 -16.09 33.92 -11.20
N ARG A 490 -16.01 35.22 -10.92
CA ARG A 490 -16.89 36.25 -11.47
C ARG A 490 -16.04 37.26 -12.23
N PRO A 491 -16.19 37.35 -13.56
CA PRO A 491 -15.51 38.36 -14.35
C PRO A 491 -15.83 39.77 -13.86
N PRO A 492 -14.95 40.74 -14.10
CA PRO A 492 -15.25 42.15 -13.84
C PRO A 492 -16.46 42.59 -14.67
N GLU A 493 -17.38 43.37 -14.07
CA GLU A 493 -18.50 43.93 -14.80
C GLU A 493 -17.98 44.94 -15.85
N ASN A 494 -18.17 44.66 -17.13
CA ASN A 494 -17.95 45.64 -18.19
C ASN A 494 -19.03 46.73 -18.04
N GLY A 495 -18.64 47.88 -17.50
CA GLY A 495 -19.47 49.07 -17.49
C GLY A 495 -20.01 49.34 -18.90
N SER A 496 -21.34 49.49 -19.00
CA SER A 496 -22.04 49.83 -20.23
C SER A 496 -21.33 50.93 -20.98
N MET A 497 -21.08 50.71 -22.27
CA MET A 497 -20.75 51.73 -23.27
C MET A 497 -21.52 53.02 -23.00
N LYS A 498 -20.82 54.09 -22.62
CA LYS A 498 -21.13 55.47 -22.95
C LYS A 498 -19.90 56.34 -22.75
N ASP A 499 -19.32 56.71 -23.89
CA ASP A 499 -18.57 57.92 -24.21
C ASP A 499 -17.85 58.66 -23.07
N SER A 500 -16.53 58.62 -23.08
CA SER A 500 -15.69 59.78 -23.43
C SER A 500 -14.22 59.47 -23.17
N CYS A 501 -13.40 59.88 -24.13
CA CYS A 501 -11.95 59.72 -24.13
C CYS A 501 -11.33 60.34 -22.88
N ASN A 502 -10.49 59.56 -22.19
CA ASN A 502 -9.30 60.05 -21.49
C ASN A 502 -8.35 58.87 -21.31
N GLU A 503 -7.23 58.93 -22.02
CA GLU A 503 -6.06 58.08 -21.82
C GLU A 503 -5.41 58.49 -20.50
N GLU A 504 -5.56 57.67 -19.46
CA GLU A 504 -4.61 57.55 -18.35
C GLU A 504 -4.95 56.27 -17.56
N SER A 505 -4.03 55.29 -17.65
CA SER A 505 -3.85 54.12 -16.77
C SER A 505 -5.06 53.65 -15.94
N LYS A 506 -5.95 52.85 -16.54
CA LYS A 506 -6.85 51.97 -15.77
C LYS A 506 -6.27 50.56 -15.77
N GLU A 507 -5.59 50.22 -14.68
CA GLU A 507 -5.33 48.83 -14.29
C GLU A 507 -6.70 48.14 -14.24
N GLY A 508 -6.94 47.23 -15.19
CA GLY A 508 -8.27 46.68 -15.46
C GLY A 508 -8.84 45.99 -14.22
N SER A 509 -10.13 46.22 -13.95
CA SER A 509 -10.89 45.55 -12.89
C SER A 509 -10.61 44.05 -12.89
N VAL A 510 -10.05 43.52 -11.79
CA VAL A 510 -9.68 42.11 -11.66
C VAL A 510 -10.93 41.33 -11.22
N GLY A 511 -11.19 40.17 -11.83
CA GLY A 511 -12.32 39.31 -11.44
C GLY A 511 -12.22 38.81 -9.99
N THR A 512 -13.34 38.36 -9.43
CA THR A 512 -13.41 37.92 -8.01
C THR A 512 -13.65 36.42 -7.91
N ILE A 513 -13.34 35.82 -6.75
CA ILE A 513 -13.61 34.42 -6.44
C ILE A 513 -14.67 34.38 -5.34
N GLY A 514 -15.88 33.93 -5.69
CA GLY A 514 -16.99 33.93 -4.73
C GLY A 514 -17.39 35.35 -4.28
N GLY A 515 -16.94 36.40 -4.98
CA GLY A 515 -17.18 37.81 -4.63
C GLY A 515 -16.08 38.39 -3.74
N LEU A 516 -15.06 37.60 -3.41
CA LEU A 516 -13.90 38.00 -2.62
C LEU A 516 -12.69 38.24 -3.53
N GLU A 517 -11.79 39.10 -3.07
CA GLU A 517 -10.51 39.37 -3.72
C GLU A 517 -9.57 38.15 -3.57
N ALA A 518 -9.03 37.66 -4.68
CA ALA A 518 -8.18 36.48 -4.71
C ALA A 518 -6.72 36.82 -4.37
N MET A 519 -6.21 36.29 -3.25
CA MET A 519 -4.89 36.69 -2.73
C MET A 519 -3.80 35.66 -3.02
N ASN A 520 -3.97 34.43 -2.49
CA ASN A 520 -2.96 33.37 -2.62
C ASN A 520 -3.58 32.06 -3.10
N PHE A 521 -2.98 31.44 -4.12
CA PHE A 521 -3.25 30.06 -4.50
C PHE A 521 -2.00 29.21 -4.23
N ILE A 522 -2.04 28.35 -3.22
CA ILE A 522 -0.90 27.53 -2.79
C ILE A 522 -1.21 26.06 -3.07
N ALA A 523 -0.43 25.45 -3.95
CA ALA A 523 -0.50 24.02 -4.25
C ALA A 523 0.73 23.30 -3.72
N VAL A 524 0.51 22.21 -3.00
CA VAL A 524 1.55 21.42 -2.33
C VAL A 524 1.54 20.01 -2.89
N ALA A 525 2.66 19.62 -3.50
CA ALA A 525 2.86 18.32 -4.15
C ALA A 525 1.69 17.93 -5.07
N THR A 526 1.12 18.90 -5.79
CA THR A 526 -0.06 18.70 -6.65
C THR A 526 0.37 18.20 -8.03
N PRO A 527 -0.19 17.12 -8.59
CA PRO A 527 0.19 16.63 -9.92
C PRO A 527 -0.43 17.51 -11.03
N HIS A 528 0.08 18.73 -11.24
CA HIS A 528 -0.49 19.73 -12.14
C HIS A 528 -0.56 19.30 -13.61
N LEU A 529 0.43 18.50 -14.03
CA LEU A 529 0.57 18.00 -15.41
C LEU A 529 -0.06 16.61 -15.61
N GLY A 530 -0.77 16.09 -14.59
CA GLY A 530 -1.18 14.70 -14.52
C GLY A 530 -0.03 13.78 -14.13
N SER A 531 -0.20 12.48 -14.37
CA SER A 531 0.74 11.42 -14.00
C SER A 531 1.03 10.49 -15.18
N ARG A 532 1.24 11.04 -16.38
CA ARG A 532 1.34 10.26 -17.62
C ARG A 532 2.78 10.22 -18.14
N GLY A 533 3.44 9.07 -17.95
CA GLY A 533 4.74 8.78 -18.59
C GLY A 533 5.98 9.18 -17.80
N ASN A 534 7.15 8.83 -18.33
CA ASN A 534 8.42 8.54 -17.64
C ASN A 534 8.64 9.24 -16.29
N LYS A 535 8.71 8.42 -15.22
CA LYS A 535 8.99 8.78 -13.81
C LYS A 535 7.88 9.54 -13.08
N GLN A 536 6.71 9.75 -13.70
CA GLN A 536 5.60 10.49 -13.10
C GLN A 536 4.60 9.64 -12.32
N VAL A 537 4.79 8.33 -12.33
CA VAL A 537 3.96 7.36 -11.60
C VAL A 537 4.87 6.66 -10.59
N PRO A 538 5.19 7.28 -9.46
CA PRO A 538 6.40 6.89 -8.78
C PRO A 538 6.20 5.68 -7.85
N PHE A 539 4.96 5.15 -7.78
CA PHE A 539 4.66 3.80 -7.30
C PHE A 539 5.06 2.69 -8.31
N LEU A 540 5.51 3.05 -9.52
CA LEU A 540 5.97 2.13 -10.58
C LEU A 540 7.45 2.31 -10.96
N PHE A 541 8.21 3.04 -10.14
CA PHE A 541 9.67 3.16 -10.27
C PHE A 541 10.18 3.68 -11.64
N GLY A 542 9.33 4.41 -12.40
CA GLY A 542 9.74 5.17 -13.59
C GLY A 542 10.09 4.34 -14.82
N VAL A 543 9.36 3.25 -15.09
CA VAL A 543 9.67 2.32 -16.19
C VAL A 543 8.56 2.34 -17.26
N PRO A 544 8.86 2.77 -18.51
CA PRO A 544 7.86 3.28 -19.45
C PRO A 544 6.69 2.36 -19.83
N ALA A 545 6.87 1.03 -19.85
CA ALA A 545 5.78 0.10 -20.18
C ALA A 545 4.83 -0.18 -18.99
N PHE A 546 5.21 0.13 -17.74
CA PHE A 546 4.33 0.04 -16.58
C PHE A 546 3.42 1.25 -16.53
N GLU A 547 3.93 2.41 -16.92
CA GLU A 547 3.13 3.64 -17.00
C GLU A 547 2.05 3.55 -18.08
N LYS A 548 2.34 2.87 -19.21
CA LYS A 548 1.32 2.53 -20.24
C LYS A 548 0.27 1.52 -19.76
N VAL A 549 0.59 0.65 -18.81
CA VAL A 549 -0.38 -0.30 -18.23
C VAL A 549 -1.11 0.34 -17.04
N ALA A 550 -0.45 1.23 -16.29
CA ALA A 550 -0.99 1.95 -15.15
C ALA A 550 -2.21 2.78 -15.53
N SER A 551 -2.14 3.53 -16.63
CA SER A 551 -3.27 4.27 -17.19
C SER A 551 -4.49 3.38 -17.46
N CYS A 552 -4.28 2.10 -17.81
CA CYS A 552 -5.34 1.12 -18.04
C CYS A 552 -5.95 0.52 -16.76
N VAL A 553 -5.20 0.43 -15.65
CA VAL A 553 -5.68 -0.18 -14.38
C VAL A 553 -6.03 0.82 -13.28
N ILE A 554 -5.48 2.03 -13.31
CA ILE A 554 -5.56 2.99 -12.21
C ILE A 554 -6.99 3.48 -11.96
N HIS A 555 -7.81 3.58 -13.00
CA HIS A 555 -9.22 3.96 -12.84
C HIS A 555 -10.06 2.87 -12.15
N PHE A 556 -9.58 1.63 -12.06
CA PHE A 556 -10.21 0.61 -11.22
C PHE A 556 -9.85 0.77 -9.73
N ILE A 557 -8.79 1.52 -9.41
CA ILE A 557 -8.29 1.77 -8.05
C ILE A 557 -8.75 3.14 -7.55
N PHE A 558 -8.50 4.20 -8.31
CA PHE A 558 -8.84 5.58 -7.98
C PHE A 558 -10.09 6.10 -8.73
N ARG A 559 -10.90 5.19 -9.29
CA ARG A 559 -12.17 5.51 -9.97
C ARG A 559 -12.01 6.64 -11.00
N ARG A 560 -12.90 7.64 -10.97
CA ARG A 560 -12.92 8.76 -11.93
C ARG A 560 -11.74 9.71 -11.69
N THR A 561 -11.33 9.92 -10.44
CA THR A 561 -10.10 10.68 -10.11
C THR A 561 -8.87 10.11 -10.80
N GLY A 562 -8.72 8.79 -10.83
CA GLY A 562 -7.65 8.12 -11.57
C GLY A 562 -7.66 8.40 -13.07
N ARG A 563 -8.86 8.51 -13.70
CA ARG A 563 -8.96 8.84 -15.13
C ARG A 563 -8.46 10.26 -15.42
N HIS A 564 -8.81 11.23 -14.58
CA HIS A 564 -8.35 12.62 -14.72
C HIS A 564 -6.84 12.75 -14.53
N LEU A 565 -6.28 12.10 -13.50
CA LEU A 565 -4.83 12.14 -13.24
C LEU A 565 -4.01 11.55 -14.40
N PHE A 566 -4.51 10.50 -15.05
CA PHE A 566 -3.80 9.83 -16.13
C PHE A 566 -4.20 10.33 -17.53
N LEU A 567 -5.05 11.36 -17.60
CA LEU A 567 -5.51 11.97 -18.86
C LEU A 567 -6.15 10.91 -19.77
N THR A 568 -6.97 10.02 -19.18
CA THR A 568 -7.69 8.95 -19.88
C THR A 568 -9.21 9.09 -19.76
N ASP A 569 -9.68 10.22 -19.25
CA ASP A 569 -11.10 10.57 -19.31
C ASP A 569 -11.51 10.92 -20.74
N ASP A 570 -12.71 10.48 -21.09
CA ASP A 570 -13.35 10.70 -22.39
C ASP A 570 -14.82 11.03 -22.11
N ASP A 571 -15.04 12.27 -21.68
CA ASP A 571 -16.37 12.79 -21.38
C ASP A 571 -17.00 13.31 -22.69
N GLU A 572 -17.75 12.44 -23.36
CA GLU A 572 -18.53 12.77 -24.57
C GLU A 572 -17.67 13.32 -25.73
N GLY A 573 -16.45 12.80 -25.90
CA GLY A 573 -15.53 13.24 -26.96
C GLY A 573 -14.80 14.56 -26.67
N LYS A 574 -14.93 15.11 -25.45
CA LYS A 574 -14.16 16.28 -25.00
C LYS A 574 -12.71 15.88 -24.66
N PRO A 575 -11.74 16.80 -24.81
CA PRO A 575 -10.37 16.54 -24.36
C PRO A 575 -10.32 16.31 -22.84
N PRO A 576 -9.24 15.66 -22.33
CA PRO A 576 -9.08 15.39 -20.91
C PRO A 576 -9.28 16.62 -20.03
N LEU A 577 -9.86 16.46 -18.85
CA LEU A 577 -10.27 17.56 -17.97
C LEU A 577 -9.12 18.53 -17.67
N LEU A 578 -7.91 18.03 -17.39
CA LEU A 578 -6.76 18.88 -17.10
C LEU A 578 -6.40 19.79 -18.29
N LYS A 579 -6.60 19.31 -19.53
CA LYS A 579 -6.44 20.11 -20.74
C LYS A 579 -7.56 21.15 -20.86
N ARG A 580 -8.81 20.77 -20.55
CA ARG A 580 -9.92 21.74 -20.52
C ARG A 580 -9.67 22.84 -19.47
N MET A 581 -8.97 22.53 -18.38
CA MET A 581 -8.61 23.47 -17.33
C MET A 581 -7.51 24.48 -17.70
N ILE A 582 -6.88 24.35 -18.88
CA ILE A 582 -5.94 25.36 -19.42
C ILE A 582 -6.54 26.19 -20.57
N GLU A 583 -7.75 25.86 -21.03
CA GLU A 583 -8.38 26.44 -22.24
C GLU A 583 -9.62 27.31 -21.96
N ASP A 584 -9.95 27.64 -20.70
CA ASP A 584 -11.18 28.38 -20.32
C ASP A 584 -12.42 27.93 -21.13
N CYS A 585 -12.69 26.62 -21.06
CA CYS A 585 -13.64 25.96 -21.94
C CYS A 585 -15.09 26.02 -21.40
N GLY A 586 -16.02 26.57 -22.21
CA GLY A 586 -17.44 26.66 -21.88
C GLY A 586 -17.71 27.75 -20.83
N ASP A 587 -18.55 27.45 -19.84
CA ASP A 587 -18.89 28.37 -18.73
C ASP A 587 -17.87 28.30 -17.57
N LEU A 588 -16.71 27.66 -17.78
CA LEU A 588 -15.71 27.42 -16.75
C LEU A 588 -14.43 28.21 -17.02
N TYR A 589 -14.15 29.17 -16.14
CA TYR A 589 -13.08 30.16 -16.29
C TYR A 589 -11.84 29.81 -15.46
N PHE A 590 -11.26 28.62 -15.67
CA PHE A 590 -10.18 28.09 -14.81
C PHE A 590 -8.90 28.95 -14.81
N MET A 591 -8.39 29.32 -15.98
CA MET A 591 -7.18 30.13 -16.12
C MET A 591 -7.44 31.58 -15.79
N SER A 592 -8.60 32.14 -16.19
CA SER A 592 -9.02 33.49 -15.76
C SER A 592 -9.14 33.59 -14.23
N ALA A 593 -9.73 32.58 -13.59
CA ALA A 593 -9.79 32.48 -12.14
C ALA A 593 -8.39 32.41 -11.53
N LEU A 594 -7.54 31.53 -12.06
CA LEU A 594 -6.18 31.37 -11.58
C LEU A 594 -5.37 32.67 -11.74
N HIS A 595 -5.56 33.42 -12.83
CA HIS A 595 -4.92 34.71 -13.10
C HIS A 595 -5.32 35.79 -12.09
N SER A 596 -6.56 35.76 -11.59
CA SER A 596 -7.06 36.74 -10.61
C SER A 596 -6.33 36.74 -9.26
N PHE A 597 -5.65 35.63 -8.90
CA PHE A 597 -4.86 35.57 -7.67
C PHE A 597 -3.66 36.52 -7.74
N LYS A 598 -3.32 37.20 -6.64
CA LYS A 598 -2.10 38.03 -6.61
C LYS A 598 -0.83 37.18 -6.59
N ARG A 599 -0.83 36.07 -5.86
CA ARG A 599 0.28 35.11 -5.77
C ARG A 599 -0.16 33.68 -6.00
N ARG A 600 0.70 32.90 -6.64
CA ARG A 600 0.49 31.47 -6.94
C ARG A 600 1.76 30.71 -6.59
N PHE A 601 1.67 29.76 -5.66
CA PHE A 601 2.80 28.93 -5.23
C PHE A 601 2.62 27.47 -5.64
N ALA A 602 3.72 26.85 -6.07
CA ALA A 602 3.82 25.42 -6.31
C ALA A 602 4.96 24.83 -5.46
N TYR A 603 4.62 24.20 -4.34
CA TYR A 603 5.57 23.50 -3.47
C TYR A 603 5.76 22.06 -3.96
N SER A 604 6.99 21.66 -4.20
CA SER A 604 7.33 20.35 -4.78
C SER A 604 8.42 19.65 -4.01
N ASN A 605 8.23 18.37 -3.68
CA ASN A 605 9.29 17.59 -3.07
C ASN A 605 10.23 17.03 -4.15
N VAL A 606 11.52 17.31 -4.03
CA VAL A 606 12.52 17.01 -5.06
C VAL A 606 13.08 15.58 -4.98
N ASP A 607 12.99 14.94 -3.81
CA ASP A 607 13.59 13.64 -3.56
C ASP A 607 12.71 12.76 -2.67
N TYR A 608 12.76 11.45 -2.87
CA TYR A 608 11.94 10.45 -2.15
C TYR A 608 10.42 10.71 -2.13
N ASP A 609 9.88 11.52 -3.06
CA ASP A 609 8.44 11.53 -3.34
C ASP A 609 8.12 10.41 -4.33
N HIS A 610 7.57 9.33 -3.80
CA HIS A 610 7.19 8.19 -4.61
C HIS A 610 5.73 8.25 -5.10
N ILE A 611 5.01 9.34 -4.87
CA ILE A 611 3.57 9.47 -5.16
C ILE A 611 3.31 10.52 -6.23
N VAL A 612 3.95 11.69 -6.12
CA VAL A 612 3.85 12.77 -7.11
C VAL A 612 5.24 13.12 -7.62
N GLY A 613 5.44 13.00 -8.93
CA GLY A 613 6.73 13.28 -9.54
C GLY A 613 7.08 14.77 -9.50
N TRP A 614 8.32 15.10 -9.14
CA TRP A 614 8.81 16.48 -9.02
C TRP A 614 8.43 17.37 -10.21
N ARG A 615 8.65 16.89 -11.44
CA ARG A 615 8.29 17.58 -12.69
C ARG A 615 6.82 18.02 -12.75
N THR A 616 5.93 17.12 -12.32
CA THR A 616 4.47 17.33 -12.36
C THR A 616 4.01 18.33 -11.32
N SER A 617 4.63 18.33 -10.13
CA SER A 617 4.29 19.26 -9.07
C SER A 617 4.93 20.62 -9.22
N SER A 618 6.10 20.69 -9.84
CA SER A 618 6.84 21.94 -10.01
C SER A 618 6.43 22.72 -11.25
N ILE A 619 5.60 22.14 -12.14
CA ILE A 619 5.21 22.75 -13.43
C ILE A 619 6.48 23.12 -14.22
N ARG A 620 7.36 22.13 -14.43
CA ARG A 620 8.62 22.31 -15.18
C ARG A 620 8.77 21.22 -16.21
N ARG A 621 9.55 21.50 -17.26
CA ARG A 621 10.08 20.46 -18.16
C ARG A 621 11.22 19.72 -17.49
N GLN A 622 11.57 18.55 -18.01
CA GLN A 622 12.69 17.77 -17.46
C GLN A 622 14.03 18.52 -17.55
N SER A 623 14.21 19.32 -18.60
CA SER A 623 15.38 20.18 -18.83
C SER A 623 15.43 21.41 -17.92
N GLU A 624 14.30 21.79 -17.32
CA GLU A 624 14.16 22.97 -16.46
C GLU A 624 14.32 22.65 -14.96
N LEU A 625 14.42 21.37 -14.60
CA LEU A 625 14.62 20.98 -13.21
C LEU A 625 15.98 21.47 -12.70
N ALA A 626 15.96 22.28 -11.64
CA ALA A 626 17.16 22.87 -11.06
C ALA A 626 18.12 21.81 -10.49
N ASN A 627 19.41 22.07 -10.48
CA ASN A 627 20.36 21.21 -9.77
C ASN A 627 20.52 21.75 -8.34
N TRP A 628 19.82 21.15 -7.37
CA TRP A 628 19.70 21.65 -5.99
C TRP A 628 20.80 21.15 -5.03
N LYS A 629 21.90 20.60 -5.55
CA LYS A 629 23.03 20.20 -4.70
C LYS A 629 23.70 21.47 -4.17
N ASP A 630 23.63 21.66 -2.85
CA ASP A 630 24.39 22.63 -2.04
C ASP A 630 23.70 23.95 -1.66
N THR A 631 22.41 24.15 -1.96
CA THR A 631 21.63 25.27 -1.41
C THR A 631 20.82 24.84 -0.19
N VAL A 632 21.20 25.35 0.98
CA VAL A 632 20.43 25.21 2.23
C VAL A 632 19.93 26.59 2.61
N ASN A 633 18.62 26.79 2.66
CA ASN A 633 18.05 28.01 3.19
C ASN A 633 18.26 28.01 4.72
N GLU A 634 19.00 29.01 5.24
CA GLU A 634 19.37 29.09 6.65
C GLU A 634 18.15 29.23 7.59
N LYS A 635 17.05 29.80 7.07
CA LYS A 635 15.81 30.00 7.82
C LYS A 635 14.86 28.81 7.71
N TYR A 636 14.77 28.19 6.54
CA TYR A 636 13.89 27.03 6.29
C TYR A 636 14.70 25.86 5.73
N THR A 637 15.20 25.04 6.63
CA THR A 637 16.17 23.98 6.35
C THR A 637 15.78 22.99 5.25
N HIS A 638 14.48 22.75 5.03
CA HIS A 638 13.97 21.83 4.01
C HIS A 638 13.60 22.52 2.69
N VAL A 639 13.64 23.85 2.60
CA VAL A 639 13.49 24.58 1.33
C VAL A 639 14.85 24.64 0.65
N VAL A 640 14.97 24.00 -0.50
CA VAL A 640 16.26 23.80 -1.19
C VAL A 640 16.43 24.67 -2.44
N TYR A 641 15.34 25.11 -3.05
CA TYR A 641 15.38 25.99 -4.22
C TYR A 641 14.07 26.77 -4.37
N GLU A 642 14.17 28.03 -4.77
CA GLU A 642 13.04 28.93 -4.99
C GLU A 642 13.23 29.66 -6.33
N GLU A 643 12.14 29.75 -7.11
CA GLU A 643 12.13 30.38 -8.42
C GLU A 643 10.86 31.21 -8.61
N HIS A 644 11.02 32.44 -9.07
CA HIS A 644 9.90 33.31 -9.46
C HIS A 644 9.81 33.43 -10.98
N CYS A 645 8.80 32.79 -11.57
CA CYS A 645 8.56 32.82 -13.02
C CYS A 645 7.53 33.90 -13.37
N LYS A 646 7.89 34.82 -14.27
CA LYS A 646 6.93 35.74 -14.89
C LYS A 646 6.02 34.97 -15.86
N ALA A 647 4.81 35.50 -16.09
CA ALA A 647 3.90 34.95 -17.10
C ALA A 647 4.56 35.02 -18.49
N CYS A 648 4.55 33.91 -19.22
CA CYS A 648 5.10 33.82 -20.57
C CYS A 648 4.15 34.46 -21.58
N SER A 649 4.67 35.25 -22.52
CA SER A 649 3.85 35.91 -23.55
C SER A 649 3.57 34.95 -24.73
N ASP A 650 2.44 35.11 -25.42
CA ASP A 650 2.07 34.27 -26.57
C ASP A 650 3.10 34.32 -27.73
N ALA A 651 4.02 35.29 -27.73
CA ALA A 651 5.07 35.43 -28.73
C ALA A 651 6.29 34.52 -28.52
N GLU A 652 6.52 34.01 -27.30
CA GLU A 652 7.65 33.12 -26.98
C GLU A 652 7.33 31.62 -27.25
N GLN A 653 6.10 31.33 -27.70
CA GLN A 653 5.60 29.97 -27.95
C GLN A 653 6.16 29.28 -29.21
N TYR A 654 6.76 30.01 -30.16
CA TYR A 654 7.13 29.47 -31.47
C TYR A 654 8.54 28.85 -31.55
N ASP A 655 9.44 29.11 -30.60
CA ASP A 655 10.85 28.66 -30.68
C ASP A 655 11.15 27.33 -29.96
N ILE A 656 10.16 26.68 -29.32
CA ILE A 656 10.38 25.50 -28.45
C ILE A 656 9.84 24.19 -29.06
N LEU A 657 9.42 24.18 -30.34
CA LEU A 657 8.78 23.02 -30.98
C LEU A 657 9.74 21.90 -31.45
N GLU A 658 11.02 21.93 -31.09
CA GLU A 658 12.00 20.89 -31.44
C GLU A 658 12.56 20.15 -30.21
N ASP A 659 11.72 19.45 -29.43
CA ASP A 659 12.22 18.35 -28.60
C ASP A 659 11.39 17.07 -28.84
N ASN A 660 11.98 16.14 -29.58
CA ASN A 660 11.34 14.93 -30.15
C ASN A 660 11.05 13.82 -29.11
N ASN A 661 10.78 14.15 -27.84
CA ASN A 661 10.63 13.15 -26.77
C ASN A 661 9.62 13.44 -25.64
N SER A 662 8.89 14.57 -25.63
CA SER A 662 7.85 14.85 -24.63
C SER A 662 6.44 14.40 -25.08
N ASP A 663 5.58 13.97 -24.14
CA ASP A 663 4.17 13.69 -24.45
C ASP A 663 3.51 15.03 -24.84
N LYS A 664 3.01 15.13 -26.07
CA LYS A 664 2.43 16.37 -26.64
C LYS A 664 1.41 17.04 -25.71
N ILE A 665 0.65 16.24 -24.95
CA ILE A 665 -0.34 16.77 -23.99
C ILE A 665 0.35 17.43 -22.78
N GLU A 666 1.43 16.85 -22.29
CA GLU A 666 2.17 17.42 -21.17
C GLU A 666 2.78 18.77 -21.54
N GLU A 667 3.31 18.90 -22.76
CA GLU A 667 3.86 20.15 -23.27
C GLU A 667 2.78 21.24 -23.36
N GLU A 668 1.57 20.87 -23.81
CA GLU A 668 0.40 21.76 -23.80
C GLU A 668 0.04 22.19 -22.36
N LEU A 669 0.08 21.28 -21.38
CA LEU A 669 -0.22 21.57 -19.97
C LEU A 669 0.82 22.50 -19.33
N VAL A 670 2.11 22.25 -19.51
CA VAL A 670 3.19 23.10 -18.99
C VAL A 670 3.09 24.50 -19.59
N THR A 671 2.91 24.58 -20.91
CA THR A 671 2.79 25.85 -21.63
C THR A 671 1.55 26.62 -21.19
N GLY A 672 0.40 25.94 -21.09
CA GLY A 672 -0.85 26.55 -20.64
C GLY A 672 -0.77 27.11 -19.22
N LEU A 673 -0.17 26.36 -18.29
CA LEU A 673 0.02 26.80 -16.90
C LEU A 673 1.04 27.92 -16.75
N SER A 674 1.99 28.04 -17.68
CA SER A 674 3.02 29.10 -17.67
C SER A 674 2.50 30.47 -18.16
N ARG A 675 1.23 30.56 -18.60
CA ARG A 675 0.56 31.83 -18.94
C ARG A 675 0.25 32.70 -17.72
N VAL A 676 0.41 32.18 -16.51
CA VAL A 676 0.30 32.93 -15.27
C VAL A 676 1.63 32.84 -14.51
N SER A 677 1.93 33.85 -13.70
CA SER A 677 3.13 33.83 -12.85
C SER A 677 3.02 32.76 -11.77
N TRP A 678 4.13 32.08 -11.49
CA TRP A 678 4.25 31.07 -10.43
C TRP A 678 5.50 31.30 -9.60
N GLU A 679 5.36 31.06 -8.31
CA GLU A 679 6.44 30.95 -7.35
C GLU A 679 6.65 29.47 -7.05
N LYS A 680 7.73 28.91 -7.59
CA LYS A 680 8.01 27.47 -7.53
C LYS A 680 9.00 27.24 -6.39
N VAL A 681 8.57 26.49 -5.38
CA VAL A 681 9.36 26.21 -4.18
C VAL A 681 9.64 24.71 -4.13
N ASP A 682 10.91 24.37 -4.17
CA ASP A 682 11.39 23.00 -4.11
C ASP A 682 11.85 22.67 -2.69
N VAL A 683 11.34 21.57 -2.15
CA VAL A 683 11.64 21.10 -0.79
C VAL A 683 12.29 19.72 -0.81
N SER A 684 13.09 19.41 0.20
CA SER A 684 13.78 18.11 0.31
C SER A 684 13.77 17.58 1.74
N PHE A 685 13.20 16.39 1.91
CA PHE A 685 13.23 15.65 3.18
C PHE A 685 14.27 14.52 3.18
N ARG A 686 15.32 14.63 2.36
CA ARG A 686 16.36 13.60 2.22
C ARG A 686 16.99 13.16 3.55
N ASN A 687 17.10 14.09 4.50
CA ASN A 687 17.69 13.85 5.83
C ASN A 687 16.65 13.43 6.89
N SER A 688 15.37 13.38 6.54
CA SER A 688 14.29 12.97 7.44
C SER A 688 14.40 11.49 7.81
N LYS A 689 13.89 11.17 9.01
CA LYS A 689 13.73 9.79 9.47
C LYS A 689 12.62 9.04 8.72
N ASN A 690 11.65 9.73 8.11
CA ASN A 690 10.45 9.16 7.49
C ASN A 690 10.38 9.40 5.97
N ARG A 691 11.36 8.90 5.21
CA ARG A 691 11.50 9.19 3.76
C ARG A 691 10.49 8.48 2.86
N PHE A 692 9.81 7.44 3.37
CA PHE A 692 8.96 6.58 2.53
C PHE A 692 7.67 7.27 2.06
N ALA A 693 7.23 8.30 2.79
CA ALA A 693 6.04 9.09 2.48
C ALA A 693 6.33 10.60 2.54
N SER A 694 7.48 11.02 1.99
CA SER A 694 7.97 12.41 2.00
C SER A 694 6.93 13.42 1.50
N HIS A 695 6.09 12.99 0.56
CA HIS A 695 4.91 13.70 0.05
C HIS A 695 3.98 14.27 1.13
N THR A 696 3.81 13.53 2.24
CA THR A 696 2.89 13.89 3.34
C THR A 696 3.57 14.68 4.44
N ILE A 697 4.91 14.74 4.46
CA ILE A 697 5.67 15.47 5.48
C ILE A 697 5.36 16.96 5.42
N ILE A 698 5.21 17.53 4.21
CA ILE A 698 4.92 18.97 4.04
C ILE A 698 3.65 19.41 4.80
N GLN A 699 2.66 18.52 4.93
CA GLN A 699 1.39 18.82 5.60
C GLN A 699 1.46 18.68 7.12
N VAL A 700 2.47 17.99 7.66
CA VAL A 700 2.64 17.69 9.11
C VAL A 700 1.39 17.04 9.71
N LYS A 701 0.98 15.88 9.17
CA LYS A 701 -0.22 15.15 9.65
C LYS A 701 -0.05 14.65 11.09
N ASP A 702 1.16 14.21 11.42
CA ASP A 702 1.54 13.74 12.74
C ASP A 702 2.75 14.52 13.25
N GLN A 703 2.53 15.34 14.28
CA GLN A 703 3.55 16.24 14.83
C GLN A 703 4.76 15.51 15.42
N ILE A 704 4.64 14.22 15.77
CA ILE A 704 5.76 13.47 16.35
C ILE A 704 6.69 12.96 15.26
N THR A 705 6.11 12.50 14.14
CA THR A 705 6.82 11.79 13.08
C THR A 705 7.08 12.63 11.83
N GLN A 706 6.44 13.80 11.71
CA GLN A 706 6.50 14.65 10.52
C GLN A 706 6.80 16.13 10.83
N ILE A 707 7.34 16.43 12.02
CA ILE A 707 7.68 17.80 12.43
C ILE A 707 8.67 18.49 11.47
N GLU A 708 9.41 17.71 10.69
CA GLU A 708 10.34 18.21 9.68
C GLU A 708 9.64 19.04 8.60
N GLY A 709 8.33 18.90 8.38
CA GLY A 709 7.57 19.76 7.46
C GLY A 709 7.17 21.12 8.04
N ALA A 710 7.40 21.35 9.34
CA ALA A 710 6.96 22.56 10.03
C ALA A 710 7.61 23.83 9.49
N ASP A 711 8.88 23.78 9.08
CA ASP A 711 9.58 24.92 8.49
C ASP A 711 9.05 25.27 7.09
N VAL A 712 8.57 24.28 6.33
CA VAL A 712 7.88 24.51 5.06
C VAL A 712 6.52 25.19 5.28
N ILE A 713 5.76 24.79 6.32
CA ILE A 713 4.53 25.50 6.71
C ILE A 713 4.85 26.93 7.16
N GLN A 714 5.92 27.14 7.93
CA GLN A 714 6.35 28.49 8.32
C GLN A 714 6.73 29.33 7.10
N HIS A 715 7.44 28.75 6.13
CA HIS A 715 7.75 29.42 4.86
C HIS A 715 6.48 29.88 4.13
N MET A 716 5.42 29.06 4.12
CA MET A 716 4.13 29.43 3.52
C MET A 716 3.49 30.63 4.23
N ILE A 717 3.53 30.67 5.56
CA ILE A 717 2.95 31.73 6.38
C ILE A 717 3.72 33.04 6.19
N ASP A 718 5.05 32.99 6.24
CA ASP A 718 5.91 34.18 6.13
C ASP A 718 5.81 34.85 4.75
N HIS A 719 5.47 34.08 3.71
CA HIS A 719 5.23 34.59 2.36
C HIS A 719 3.74 34.72 2.01
N PHE A 720 2.84 34.56 2.99
CA PHE A 720 1.42 34.70 2.76
C PHE A 720 1.05 36.17 2.56
N LEU A 721 0.45 36.51 1.42
CA LEU A 721 -0.05 37.87 1.21
C LEU A 721 -1.36 38.05 1.96
N LEU A 722 -1.41 39.03 2.85
CA LEU A 722 -2.66 39.53 3.43
C LEU A 722 -3.33 40.43 2.40
#